data_AF-A0A9P5ER28-F1
#
_entry.id   AF-A0A9P5ER28-F1
#
_cell.length_a   1.000
_cell.length_b   1.000
_cell.length_c   1.000
_cell.angle_alpha   90.00
_cell.angle_beta   90.00
_cell.angle_gamma   90.00
#
_symmetry.space_group_name_H-M   'P 1'
#
loop_
_entity.id
_entity.type
_entity.pdbx_description
1 polymer ?
#
loop_
_entity_poly.entity_id
_entity_poly.type
_entity_poly.pdbx_seq_one_letter_code
_entity_poly.pdbx_strand_id
1 'polypeptide(L)'
;MAQTQQARIFWPSIYSILKCLCDKTLVSEIQPIRDAVKNGTIPRYSSEVRKLTEKVNETGGALTLHQWIGNIQLISPPGLLLQYFNLALAVAFLRESRHQASQLSPDEIELIWSLVQGVLSKTSIISKVHRNFGGFVSITLWRMVTDGDAHESAQLEIWLPGYQRGNGGTPVIFSHQHFAQSWVLLGHARDYQYRIQEAQSTTATHVRHKLSSSDTNIIRNEEADGTSRNTATYINTGELVQANELRSEVRSRHTTYRKDVGAFHRLDVDQNEMYVAFSFYDSSQGLQRTSSILAPVDCAYNQESDAEATTPATIAAAIEAFRSWERLYQRGLAHTRGNELEEALRAHHSALAICDGNTGLPHAIHYRYVVIAELGYVYRMLGRFARASEYLEEVVKNMPSNESRLKALGELAVVYRHLDKLNDAKRTCEEQYESAKLMGLELETERAIGNLGMVNYQLFLLNHDEEYLTVAIKQLEERVDICRRLRASTDSQEDSLRKAAKAQTATAHEAIAFHRLSLCYTVQGHLDKAIGAACDGQKLAIQSGDPSKIAFSRLYYGRALLLDGQKEEALAQFNPSDGYTPVAALSKEPCEEYRGYIREMIDAGADLTLRDRSGYSALDFAVYSGDELTQDILIEALNRQLNHDEVQQHPSESALESALRKGYRELLQEVLRPVLLEADKRSSITRLRQAYAKALATDKEKALQFDAFKYVRFADFARHGKLPKSSENLTRRFGDDGDEELYVIFMSYTWSKQKRVGGFSPDDMENTKYHQMMSALESFLLEHPDVDPKTVCVWLDWACIDQDNRGVQTRGVAALPMCVAQCNAMISITEDNYYERAWCCVEVITIRALERSYHAHGWYEFGYDASQERKILRDGRVTEALSVASAKVTVDSDRPKLEFLERQAKLLDITTDT
;
A
#
# COMPACT_ATOMS: atom_id res chain seq x y z
N MET A 1 -6.33 19.33 22.10
CA MET A 1 -5.10 20.02 22.54
C MET A 1 -4.09 19.00 23.07
N ALA A 2 -3.55 18.15 22.19
CA ALA A 2 -2.36 17.34 22.47
C ALA A 2 -1.36 17.68 21.36
N GLN A 3 -0.69 18.83 21.51
CA GLN A 3 0.40 19.21 20.62
C GLN A 3 1.63 18.38 20.99
N THR A 4 2.03 17.57 20.02
CA THR A 4 3.27 16.79 19.92
C THR A 4 4.47 17.54 20.52
N GLN A 5 4.96 17.06 21.67
CA GLN A 5 6.27 17.41 22.20
C GLN A 5 7.35 16.71 21.34
N GLN A 6 7.67 17.29 20.19
CA GLN A 6 8.81 16.89 19.33
C GLN A 6 10.13 17.05 20.09
N ALA A 7 11.08 16.15 19.82
CA ALA A 7 12.42 16.16 20.42
C ALA A 7 13.13 17.50 20.14
N ARG A 8 13.22 18.33 21.19
CA ARG A 8 13.75 19.70 21.13
C ARG A 8 15.26 19.68 21.44
N ILE A 9 16.13 19.94 20.46
CA ILE A 9 17.60 19.93 20.65
C ILE A 9 18.18 21.30 20.96
N PHE A 10 19.16 21.29 21.87
CA PHE A 10 20.00 22.42 22.22
C PHE A 10 21.37 22.34 21.51
N TRP A 11 21.82 23.45 20.91
CA TRP A 11 23.15 23.60 20.29
C TRP A 11 24.35 23.05 21.09
N PRO A 12 24.39 23.11 22.43
CA PRO A 12 25.47 22.50 23.21
C PRO A 12 25.68 21.00 22.96
N SER A 13 24.61 20.25 22.69
CA SER A 13 24.70 18.80 22.41
C SER A 13 25.36 18.55 21.06
N ILE A 14 24.91 19.23 20.01
CA ILE A 14 25.51 19.20 18.66
C ILE A 14 26.98 19.62 18.72
N TYR A 15 27.29 20.70 19.41
CA TYR A 15 28.67 21.20 19.55
C TYR A 15 29.57 20.21 20.28
N SER A 16 29.09 19.59 21.36
CA SER A 16 29.82 18.55 22.07
C SER A 16 30.17 17.37 21.15
N ILE A 17 29.23 16.96 20.31
CA ILE A 17 29.43 15.86 19.36
C ILE A 17 30.43 16.26 18.27
N LEU A 18 30.30 17.45 17.68
CA LEU A 18 31.23 17.97 16.67
C LEU A 18 32.67 18.06 17.19
N LYS A 19 32.86 18.50 18.44
CA LYS A 19 34.17 18.57 19.09
C LYS A 19 34.84 17.19 19.21
N CYS A 20 34.05 16.12 19.34
CA CYS A 20 34.55 14.76 19.37
C CYS A 20 34.81 14.17 17.97
N LEU A 21 34.08 14.62 16.93
CA LEU A 21 34.17 14.07 15.58
C LEU A 21 35.29 14.69 14.71
N CYS A 22 35.73 15.91 15.01
CA CYS A 22 36.62 16.70 14.13
C CYS A 22 38.02 16.93 14.74
N ASP A 23 39.06 17.03 13.89
CA ASP A 23 40.35 17.60 14.27
C ASP A 23 40.19 19.09 14.66
N LYS A 24 41.04 19.60 15.57
CA LYS A 24 41.02 20.98 16.09
C LYS A 24 41.03 22.05 14.96
N THR A 25 41.62 21.72 13.81
CA THR A 25 41.68 22.55 12.59
C THR A 25 40.32 22.66 11.90
N LEU A 26 39.57 21.57 11.70
CA LEU A 26 38.21 21.59 11.14
C LEU A 26 37.18 22.24 12.08
N VAL A 27 37.35 22.09 13.41
CA VAL A 27 36.49 22.78 14.41
C VAL A 27 36.55 24.30 14.25
N SER A 28 37.70 24.84 13.80
CA SER A 28 37.86 26.28 13.56
C SER A 28 37.15 26.77 12.29
N GLU A 29 36.94 25.91 11.29
CA GLU A 29 36.16 26.19 10.07
C GLU A 29 34.64 26.04 10.28
N ILE A 30 34.23 25.27 11.29
CA ILE A 30 32.84 25.14 11.76
C ILE A 30 32.39 26.38 12.55
N GLN A 31 33.33 27.06 13.20
CA GLN A 31 33.09 28.23 14.06
C GLN A 31 32.40 29.39 13.30
N PRO A 32 32.74 29.72 12.03
CA PRO A 32 31.98 30.61 11.17
C PRO A 32 30.52 30.21 10.91
N ILE A 33 30.18 28.90 10.82
CA ILE A 33 28.80 28.45 10.66
C ILE A 33 28.02 28.63 11.96
N ARG A 34 28.64 28.33 13.10
CA ARG A 34 28.11 28.67 14.43
C ARG A 34 27.87 30.17 14.57
N ASP A 35 28.81 31.00 14.12
CA ASP A 35 28.74 32.46 14.25
C ASP A 35 27.82 33.09 13.18
N ALA A 36 27.60 32.45 12.04
CA ALA A 36 26.53 32.80 11.10
C ALA A 36 25.14 32.43 11.65
N VAL A 37 25.00 31.27 12.30
CA VAL A 37 23.75 30.81 12.95
C VAL A 37 23.45 31.60 14.24
N LYS A 38 24.46 31.97 15.03
CA LYS A 38 24.30 32.74 16.29
C LYS A 38 24.35 34.25 16.14
N ASN A 39 25.25 34.80 15.31
CA ASN A 39 25.59 36.22 15.31
C ASN A 39 25.22 36.96 14.02
N GLY A 40 24.60 36.30 13.02
CA GLY A 40 24.08 36.98 11.84
C GLY A 40 25.15 37.65 10.94
N THR A 41 26.38 37.13 10.91
CA THR A 41 27.46 37.68 10.07
C THR A 41 27.92 36.68 9.00
N ILE A 42 28.00 37.20 7.77
CA ILE A 42 27.95 36.52 6.47
C ILE A 42 29.36 36.10 5.97
N PRO A 43 29.50 35.01 5.19
CA PRO A 43 30.10 35.12 3.85
C PRO A 43 29.04 34.88 2.77
N ARG A 44 29.08 35.75 1.74
CA ARG A 44 28.07 35.98 0.69
C ARG A 44 27.05 34.84 0.49
N TYR A 45 25.86 34.90 1.08
CA TYR A 45 24.58 34.49 0.46
C TYR A 45 23.39 35.04 1.30
N SER A 46 22.58 35.84 0.60
CA SER A 46 21.18 36.31 0.75
C SER A 46 20.47 36.56 2.11
N SER A 47 19.51 37.49 2.02
CA SER A 47 18.63 38.04 3.07
C SER A 47 17.79 37.04 3.87
N GLU A 48 17.73 35.78 3.47
CA GLU A 48 16.97 34.74 4.17
C GLU A 48 17.61 34.32 5.50
N VAL A 49 18.95 34.32 5.60
CA VAL A 49 19.68 33.97 6.84
C VAL A 49 19.35 34.96 7.97
N ARG A 50 19.16 36.25 7.64
CA ARG A 50 18.78 37.32 8.58
C ARG A 50 17.42 37.05 9.26
N LYS A 51 16.42 36.65 8.47
CA LYS A 51 15.06 36.32 9.00
C LYS A 51 15.08 35.08 9.90
N LEU A 52 16.06 34.20 9.71
CA LEU A 52 16.23 32.95 10.44
C LEU A 52 16.89 33.17 11.81
N THR A 53 17.93 34.00 11.86
CA THR A 53 18.59 34.43 13.10
C THR A 53 17.66 35.26 13.99
N GLU A 54 16.82 36.11 13.41
CA GLU A 54 15.78 36.86 14.13
C GLU A 54 14.75 35.91 14.78
N LYS A 55 14.28 34.88 14.07
CA LYS A 55 13.30 33.90 14.57
C LYS A 55 13.82 32.97 15.68
N VAL A 56 15.09 32.57 15.61
CA VAL A 56 15.75 31.72 16.64
C VAL A 56 16.01 32.51 17.92
N ASN A 57 16.36 33.80 17.80
CA ASN A 57 16.61 34.67 18.96
C ASN A 57 15.31 35.20 19.59
N GLU A 58 14.23 35.39 18.83
CA GLU A 58 12.91 35.79 19.36
C GLU A 58 12.19 34.69 20.14
N THR A 59 12.46 33.41 19.88
CA THR A 59 11.70 32.28 20.45
C THR A 59 12.31 31.65 21.71
N GLY A 60 13.58 31.90 22.04
CA GLY A 60 14.24 31.31 23.21
C GLY A 60 14.17 29.78 23.32
N GLY A 61 13.84 29.09 22.21
CA GLY A 61 13.36 27.71 22.20
C GLY A 61 14.11 26.80 21.23
N ALA A 62 14.17 25.52 21.58
CA ALA A 62 14.80 24.46 20.79
C ALA A 62 14.08 24.18 19.46
N LEU A 63 14.87 23.95 18.41
CA LEU A 63 14.40 23.68 17.05
C LEU A 63 14.10 22.19 16.82
N THR A 64 13.16 21.90 15.92
CA THR A 64 12.82 20.54 15.46
C THR A 64 13.84 20.04 14.42
N LEU A 65 13.87 18.72 14.17
CA LEU A 65 14.79 18.12 13.19
C LEU A 65 14.59 18.72 11.79
N HIS A 66 13.35 18.87 11.34
CA HIS A 66 13.03 19.50 10.06
C HIS A 66 13.52 20.94 9.95
N GLN A 67 13.39 21.73 11.02
CA GLN A 67 13.88 23.10 11.04
C GLN A 67 15.41 23.15 10.93
N TRP A 68 16.12 22.27 11.65
CA TRP A 68 17.56 22.15 11.51
C TRP A 68 17.99 21.78 10.08
N ILE A 69 17.34 20.78 9.47
CA ILE A 69 17.63 20.35 8.09
C ILE A 69 17.40 21.50 7.10
N GLY A 70 16.25 22.18 7.17
CA GLY A 70 15.92 23.30 6.27
C GLY A 70 16.92 24.46 6.42
N ASN A 71 17.36 24.75 7.64
CA ASN A 71 18.33 25.81 7.90
C ASN A 71 19.72 25.47 7.34
N ILE A 72 20.15 24.22 7.46
CA ILE A 72 21.44 23.76 6.92
C ILE A 72 21.42 23.82 5.39
N GLN A 73 20.31 23.46 4.74
CA GLN A 73 20.15 23.57 3.29
C GLN A 73 20.30 25.01 2.79
N LEU A 74 19.74 25.99 3.51
CA LEU A 74 19.86 27.41 3.19
C LEU A 74 21.31 27.92 3.30
N ILE A 75 22.10 27.38 4.23
CA ILE A 75 23.50 27.76 4.42
C ILE A 75 24.41 27.09 3.38
N SER A 76 24.03 25.91 2.86
CA SER A 76 24.76 25.15 1.84
C SER A 76 26.27 25.01 2.13
N PRO A 77 26.67 24.43 3.29
CA PRO A 77 28.08 24.26 3.63
C PRO A 77 28.79 23.30 2.64
N PRO A 78 30.12 23.47 2.43
CA PRO A 78 30.90 22.62 1.53
C PRO A 78 30.83 21.12 1.92
N GLY A 79 30.99 20.26 0.92
CA GLY A 79 30.55 18.85 0.96
C GLY A 79 30.93 18.05 2.21
N LEU A 80 32.19 18.09 2.67
CA LEU A 80 32.64 17.31 3.85
C LEU A 80 32.09 17.89 5.17
N LEU A 81 32.03 19.21 5.26
CA LEU A 81 31.53 19.95 6.43
C LEU A 81 30.05 19.67 6.67
N LEU A 82 29.25 19.65 5.59
CA LEU A 82 27.85 19.26 5.64
C LEU A 82 27.65 17.88 6.27
N GLN A 83 28.52 16.91 5.95
CA GLN A 83 28.38 15.55 6.46
C GLN A 83 28.74 15.42 7.94
N TYR A 84 29.76 16.15 8.42
CA TYR A 84 30.03 16.24 9.88
C TYR A 84 28.84 16.82 10.64
N PHE A 85 28.21 17.86 10.08
CA PHE A 85 27.01 18.45 10.65
C PHE A 85 25.82 17.48 10.65
N ASN A 86 25.57 16.79 9.54
CA ASN A 86 24.51 15.78 9.43
C ASN A 86 24.69 14.67 10.47
N LEU A 87 25.92 14.16 10.62
CA LEU A 87 26.24 13.13 11.61
C LEU A 87 26.02 13.63 13.04
N ALA A 88 26.51 14.85 13.36
CA ALA A 88 26.35 15.42 14.69
C ALA A 88 24.89 15.68 15.04
N LEU A 89 24.10 16.15 14.07
CA LEU A 89 22.67 16.36 14.23
C LEU A 89 21.93 15.05 14.50
N ALA A 90 22.19 14.02 13.68
CA ALA A 90 21.61 12.69 13.86
C ALA A 90 21.90 12.11 15.25
N VAL A 91 23.17 12.13 15.68
CA VAL A 91 23.59 11.62 16.99
C VAL A 91 22.98 12.45 18.13
N ALA A 92 22.86 13.77 17.98
CA ALA A 92 22.23 14.62 18.99
C ALA A 92 20.75 14.24 19.20
N PHE A 93 20.00 13.96 18.13
CA PHE A 93 18.60 13.52 18.22
C PHE A 93 18.47 12.18 18.93
N LEU A 94 19.34 11.22 18.64
CA LEU A 94 19.37 9.95 19.37
C LEU A 94 19.73 10.16 20.85
N ARG A 95 20.73 11.01 21.14
CA ARG A 95 21.20 11.30 22.50
C ARG A 95 20.17 12.00 23.37
N GLU A 96 19.44 12.98 22.85
CA GLU A 96 18.44 13.73 23.64
C GLU A 96 17.14 12.95 23.85
N SER A 97 16.77 12.10 22.88
CA SER A 97 15.54 11.27 22.93
C SER A 97 15.60 10.15 23.97
N ARG A 98 16.74 9.97 24.66
CA ARG A 98 16.86 9.07 25.82
C ARG A 98 16.18 9.62 27.07
N HIS A 99 16.22 10.95 27.25
CA HIS A 99 15.83 11.64 28.48
C HIS A 99 14.34 12.01 28.50
N GLN A 100 13.71 12.02 27.33
CA GLN A 100 12.31 12.41 27.18
C GLN A 100 11.42 11.16 27.26
N ALA A 101 10.27 11.30 27.92
CA ALA A 101 9.24 10.25 27.94
C ALA A 101 8.60 10.02 26.56
N SER A 102 8.90 10.86 25.57
CA SER A 102 8.43 10.79 24.18
C SER A 102 9.36 9.93 23.31
N GLN A 103 8.77 8.98 22.59
CA GLN A 103 9.44 8.21 21.54
C GLN A 103 9.69 9.10 20.31
N LEU A 104 10.78 8.85 19.57
CA LEU A 104 10.98 9.45 18.25
C LEU A 104 9.83 9.04 17.33
N SER A 105 9.28 9.99 16.59
CA SER A 105 8.26 9.69 15.60
C SER A 105 8.85 8.90 14.41
N PRO A 106 8.04 8.12 13.68
CA PRO A 106 8.49 7.44 12.46
C PRO A 106 9.23 8.36 11.49
N ASP A 107 8.69 9.56 11.23
CA ASP A 107 9.29 10.55 10.32
C ASP A 107 10.68 11.02 10.81
N GLU A 108 10.86 11.21 12.12
CA GLU A 108 12.16 11.59 12.68
C GLU A 108 13.20 10.49 12.52
N ILE A 109 12.82 9.21 12.69
CA ILE A 109 13.73 8.06 12.47
C ILE A 109 14.16 8.01 11.00
N GLU A 110 13.23 8.24 10.06
CA GLU A 110 13.52 8.29 8.62
C GLU A 110 14.45 9.45 8.25
N LEU A 111 14.24 10.64 8.84
CA LEU A 111 15.11 11.79 8.64
C LEU A 111 16.51 11.54 9.21
N ILE A 112 16.62 10.94 10.40
CA ILE A 112 17.91 10.56 10.99
C ILE A 112 18.67 9.62 10.05
N TRP A 113 17.99 8.63 9.46
CA TRP A 113 18.61 7.77 8.45
C TRP A 113 19.09 8.58 7.23
N SER A 114 18.29 9.51 6.69
CA SER A 114 18.71 10.31 5.54
C SER A 114 20.01 11.11 5.80
N LEU A 115 20.19 11.59 7.03
CA LEU A 115 21.42 12.28 7.46
C LEU A 115 22.60 11.32 7.53
N VAL A 116 22.41 10.15 8.16
CA VAL A 116 23.46 9.13 8.33
C VAL A 116 23.85 8.49 7.00
N GLN A 117 22.89 8.20 6.12
CA GLN A 117 23.10 7.60 4.81
C GLN A 117 24.04 8.44 3.94
N GLY A 118 23.86 9.77 3.93
CA GLY A 118 24.76 10.69 3.24
C GLY A 118 26.20 10.59 3.73
N VAL A 119 26.40 10.43 5.05
CA VAL A 119 27.72 10.30 5.68
C VAL A 119 28.38 8.98 5.28
N LEU A 120 27.65 7.87 5.38
CA LEU A 120 28.15 6.52 5.09
C LEU A 120 28.47 6.32 3.60
N SER A 121 27.71 6.95 2.69
CA SER A 121 27.88 6.74 1.24
C SER A 121 28.87 7.71 0.58
N LYS A 122 29.03 8.93 1.10
CA LYS A 122 29.75 10.02 0.39
C LYS A 122 31.07 10.42 1.02
N THR A 123 31.45 9.83 2.14
CA THR A 123 32.62 10.24 2.91
C THR A 123 33.41 9.07 3.46
N SER A 124 34.65 9.35 3.86
CA SER A 124 35.49 8.46 4.66
C SER A 124 35.45 8.80 6.16
N ILE A 125 34.51 9.65 6.61
CA ILE A 125 34.39 10.06 8.02
C ILE A 125 34.22 8.83 8.91
N ILE A 126 33.40 7.88 8.44
CA ILE A 126 33.22 6.57 9.04
C ILE A 126 33.74 5.56 8.03
N SER A 127 34.82 4.86 8.39
CA SER A 127 35.49 3.90 7.50
C SER A 127 35.51 2.48 8.03
N LYS A 128 35.26 2.30 9.34
CA LYS A 128 35.34 0.99 10.01
C LYS A 128 33.96 0.37 10.18
N VAL A 129 33.89 -0.92 9.86
CA VAL A 129 32.73 -1.79 10.06
C VAL A 129 33.19 -2.90 11.00
N HIS A 130 32.44 -3.14 12.07
CA HIS A 130 32.73 -4.18 13.03
C HIS A 130 31.73 -5.32 12.90
N ARG A 131 32.17 -6.58 13.00
CA ARG A 131 31.28 -7.72 13.19
C ARG A 131 31.21 -8.03 14.68
N ASN A 132 30.01 -8.08 15.22
CA ASN A 132 29.77 -8.36 16.63
C ASN A 132 29.66 -9.87 16.88
N PHE A 133 29.78 -10.28 18.14
CA PHE A 133 29.70 -11.70 18.58
C PHE A 133 28.37 -12.37 18.18
N GLY A 134 27.29 -11.60 18.06
CA GLY A 134 25.99 -12.10 17.62
C GLY A 134 25.87 -12.29 16.11
N GLY A 135 26.98 -12.18 15.36
CA GLY A 135 27.03 -12.36 13.91
C GLY A 135 26.51 -11.17 13.09
N PHE A 136 25.99 -10.13 13.74
CA PHE A 136 25.52 -8.89 13.12
C PHE A 136 26.65 -7.87 12.95
N VAL A 137 26.46 -6.94 12.02
CA VAL A 137 27.40 -5.87 11.72
C VAL A 137 27.04 -4.63 12.53
N SER A 138 28.03 -3.92 13.07
CA SER A 138 27.85 -2.64 13.71
C SER A 138 28.75 -1.57 13.12
N ILE A 139 28.19 -0.37 12.98
CA ILE A 139 28.90 0.84 12.55
C ILE A 139 28.82 1.84 13.71
N THR A 140 29.96 2.19 14.30
CA THR A 140 30.00 3.24 15.33
C THR A 140 29.87 4.61 14.67
N LEU A 141 28.75 5.28 14.92
CA LEU A 141 28.48 6.62 14.40
C LEU A 141 29.23 7.69 15.21
N TRP A 142 29.32 7.48 16.52
CA TRP A 142 29.98 8.40 17.44
C TRP A 142 30.30 7.73 18.78
N ARG A 143 31.38 8.16 19.44
CA ARG A 143 31.80 7.69 20.76
C ARG A 143 32.42 8.83 21.55
N MET A 144 32.04 8.96 22.82
CA MET A 144 32.69 9.82 23.81
C MET A 144 33.49 8.98 24.79
N VAL A 145 34.78 9.30 24.95
CA VAL A 145 35.68 8.62 25.89
C VAL A 145 36.11 9.62 26.97
N THR A 146 35.98 9.24 28.23
CA THR A 146 36.46 10.00 29.40
C THR A 146 37.22 9.04 30.31
N ASP A 147 38.44 9.42 30.70
CA ASP A 147 39.34 8.61 31.54
C ASP A 147 39.66 7.20 30.99
N GLY A 148 39.58 7.04 29.66
CA GLY A 148 39.90 5.79 28.97
C GLY A 148 38.69 4.92 28.65
N ASP A 149 37.59 5.04 29.40
CA ASP A 149 36.37 4.25 29.17
C ASP A 149 35.35 5.02 28.29
N ALA A 150 34.59 4.26 27.48
CA ALA A 150 33.50 4.84 26.68
C ALA A 150 32.35 5.25 27.61
N HIS A 151 32.04 6.54 27.65
CA HIS A 151 30.96 7.03 28.49
C HIS A 151 29.62 7.08 27.76
N GLU A 152 29.64 7.43 26.47
CA GLU A 152 28.45 7.41 25.60
C GLU A 152 28.86 6.94 24.20
N SER A 153 27.99 6.20 23.51
CA SER A 153 28.21 5.87 22.10
C SER A 153 26.92 5.69 21.32
N ALA A 154 26.94 6.04 20.04
CA ALA A 154 25.86 5.82 19.10
C ALA A 154 26.32 4.86 18.02
N GLN A 155 25.51 3.84 17.74
CA GLN A 155 25.83 2.77 16.80
C GLN A 155 24.63 2.50 15.88
N LEU A 156 24.93 2.06 14.67
CA LEU A 156 23.99 1.43 13.76
C LEU A 156 24.25 -0.08 13.82
N GLU A 157 23.24 -0.86 14.20
CA GLU A 157 23.30 -2.32 14.28
C GLU A 157 22.53 -2.92 13.11
N ILE A 158 23.17 -3.82 12.36
CA ILE A 158 22.69 -4.36 11.09
C ILE A 158 22.80 -5.88 11.09
N TRP A 159 21.66 -6.56 11.02
CA TRP A 159 21.60 -7.99 10.73
C TRP A 159 21.41 -8.15 9.23
N LEU A 160 22.45 -8.63 8.55
CA LEU A 160 22.39 -8.95 7.12
C LEU A 160 21.74 -10.34 6.91
N PRO A 161 20.97 -10.53 5.83
CA PRO A 161 20.34 -11.80 5.52
C PRO A 161 21.32 -12.81 4.89
N GLY A 162 20.97 -14.09 4.98
CA GLY A 162 21.66 -15.20 4.32
C GLY A 162 23.08 -15.45 4.85
N TYR A 163 23.99 -15.83 3.95
CA TYR A 163 25.38 -16.19 4.28
C TYR A 163 26.23 -15.04 4.84
N GLN A 164 25.73 -13.79 4.77
CA GLN A 164 26.41 -12.63 5.34
C GLN A 164 26.22 -12.53 6.86
N ARG A 165 25.33 -13.36 7.43
CA ARG A 165 25.11 -13.51 8.87
C ARG A 165 26.23 -14.35 9.48
N GLY A 166 26.90 -13.82 10.51
CA GLY A 166 27.96 -14.56 11.21
C GLY A 166 27.42 -15.65 12.16
N ASN A 167 28.28 -16.61 12.50
CA ASN A 167 28.07 -17.64 13.53
C ASN A 167 26.90 -18.63 13.34
N GLY A 168 26.48 -18.92 12.09
CA GLY A 168 25.68 -20.11 11.75
C GLY A 168 24.32 -20.29 12.45
N GLY A 169 23.81 -19.25 13.13
CA GLY A 169 22.53 -19.30 13.84
C GLY A 169 22.57 -19.88 15.25
N THR A 170 23.73 -20.03 15.90
CA THR A 170 23.75 -20.39 17.32
C THR A 170 23.11 -19.27 18.16
N PRO A 171 22.01 -19.53 18.90
CA PRO A 171 21.36 -18.50 19.68
C PRO A 171 22.20 -18.15 20.90
N VAL A 172 22.71 -16.92 20.94
CA VAL A 172 23.53 -16.44 22.03
C VAL A 172 22.73 -15.46 22.88
N ILE A 173 22.71 -15.67 24.20
CA ILE A 173 22.11 -14.72 25.16
C ILE A 173 23.22 -13.79 25.65
N PHE A 174 22.95 -12.50 25.66
CA PHE A 174 23.95 -11.48 26.00
C PHE A 174 23.47 -10.53 27.07
N SER A 175 24.41 -10.06 27.89
CA SER A 175 24.21 -8.96 28.82
C SER A 175 24.98 -7.71 28.39
N HIS A 176 24.34 -6.54 28.47
CA HIS A 176 24.98 -5.26 28.18
C HIS A 176 25.71 -4.71 29.40
N GLN A 177 26.89 -4.14 29.17
CA GLN A 177 27.64 -3.40 30.21
C GLN A 177 27.01 -2.06 30.55
N HIS A 178 26.27 -1.47 29.60
CA HIS A 178 25.71 -0.13 29.64
C HIS A 178 24.19 -0.17 29.44
N PHE A 179 23.51 0.89 29.86
CA PHE A 179 22.13 1.12 29.45
C PHE A 179 22.11 1.35 27.94
N ALA A 180 21.13 0.77 27.24
CA ALA A 180 20.95 1.00 25.81
C ALA A 180 19.50 1.33 25.46
N GLN A 181 19.32 2.32 24.58
CA GLN A 181 18.04 2.60 23.92
C GLN A 181 18.20 2.41 22.42
N SER A 182 17.28 1.67 21.82
CA SER A 182 17.32 1.33 20.39
C SER A 182 16.05 1.76 19.67
N TRP A 183 16.21 2.19 18.42
CA TRP A 183 15.14 2.60 17.51
C TRP A 183 15.24 1.80 16.22
N VAL A 184 14.20 1.04 15.89
CA VAL A 184 14.18 0.15 14.72
C VAL A 184 13.93 0.97 13.46
N LEU A 185 14.88 0.91 12.53
CA LEU A 185 14.78 1.57 11.23
C LEU A 185 13.98 0.73 10.23
N LEU A 186 14.21 -0.59 10.20
CA LEU A 186 13.54 -1.54 9.30
C LEU A 186 13.66 -2.98 9.81
N GLY A 187 12.84 -3.86 9.26
CA GLY A 187 12.84 -5.29 9.57
C GLY A 187 12.04 -5.67 10.82
N HIS A 188 12.05 -6.97 11.12
CA HIS A 188 11.33 -7.58 12.24
C HIS A 188 12.25 -8.49 13.05
N ALA A 189 12.12 -8.44 14.36
CA ALA A 189 12.88 -9.28 15.29
C ALA A 189 12.03 -9.64 16.51
N ARG A 190 12.34 -10.74 17.19
CA ARG A 190 11.76 -11.09 18.48
C ARG A 190 12.81 -10.96 19.58
N ASP A 191 12.52 -10.14 20.57
CA ASP A 191 13.41 -9.86 21.70
C ASP A 191 12.98 -10.71 22.90
N TYR A 192 13.85 -11.62 23.33
CA TYR A 192 13.62 -12.51 24.46
C TYR A 192 14.40 -12.02 25.68
N GLN A 193 13.77 -11.97 26.85
CA GLN A 193 14.42 -11.63 28.12
C GLN A 193 14.53 -12.86 29.03
N TYR A 194 15.65 -13.00 29.73
CA TYR A 194 15.97 -14.19 30.50
C TYR A 194 16.27 -13.87 31.97
N ARG A 195 15.87 -14.81 32.84
CA ARG A 195 16.37 -14.93 34.21
C ARG A 195 17.43 -16.02 34.26
N ILE A 196 18.62 -15.67 34.74
CA ILE A 196 19.76 -16.57 34.82
C ILE A 196 19.93 -17.07 36.26
N GLN A 197 20.10 -18.38 36.43
CA GLN A 197 20.37 -19.02 37.71
C GLN A 197 21.57 -19.97 37.56
N GLU A 198 22.37 -20.12 38.62
CA GLU A 198 23.43 -21.13 38.65
C GLU A 198 22.83 -22.54 38.59
N ALA A 199 23.47 -23.44 37.83
CA ALA A 199 22.93 -24.77 37.58
C ALA A 199 24.01 -25.85 37.68
N GLN A 200 23.58 -27.08 37.99
CA GLN A 200 24.43 -28.27 37.94
C GLN A 200 24.46 -28.82 36.51
N SER A 201 25.42 -29.71 36.20
CA SER A 201 25.59 -30.27 34.85
C SER A 201 24.35 -30.96 34.27
N THR A 202 23.46 -31.48 35.11
CA THR A 202 22.22 -32.15 34.69
C THR A 202 21.07 -31.20 34.38
N THR A 203 21.13 -29.94 34.83
CA THR A 203 20.07 -28.93 34.66
C THR A 203 20.53 -27.68 33.92
N ALA A 204 21.82 -27.58 33.62
CA ALA A 204 22.41 -26.47 32.90
C ALA A 204 21.93 -26.43 31.45
N THR A 205 21.58 -25.23 31.01
CA THR A 205 21.17 -24.98 29.61
C THR A 205 22.29 -24.26 28.84
N HIS A 206 23.09 -23.46 29.53
CA HIS A 206 24.15 -22.64 28.94
C HIS A 206 25.41 -22.64 29.81
N VAL A 207 26.54 -22.31 29.19
CA VAL A 207 27.81 -22.01 29.84
C VAL A 207 28.08 -20.51 29.72
N ARG A 208 28.59 -19.90 30.79
CA ARG A 208 29.00 -18.50 30.76
C ARG A 208 30.38 -18.35 30.13
N HIS A 209 30.49 -17.37 29.25
CA HIS A 209 31.72 -16.85 28.69
C HIS A 209 31.91 -15.40 29.14
N LYS A 210 33.13 -15.04 29.53
CA LYS A 210 33.49 -13.67 29.93
C LYS A 210 34.52 -13.11 28.98
N LEU A 211 34.49 -11.80 28.79
CA LEU A 211 35.47 -11.09 27.96
C LEU A 211 36.89 -11.24 28.56
N SER A 212 37.87 -11.57 27.72
CA SER A 212 39.28 -11.68 28.09
C SER A 212 39.83 -10.33 28.57
N SER A 213 40.50 -10.33 29.73
CA SER A 213 41.09 -9.13 30.35
C SER A 213 42.31 -8.56 29.60
N SER A 214 42.80 -9.21 28.54
CA SER A 214 43.78 -8.62 27.63
C SER A 214 43.18 -7.54 26.72
N ASP A 215 41.86 -7.58 26.48
CA ASP A 215 41.15 -6.63 25.62
C ASP A 215 40.59 -5.42 26.38
N THR A 216 40.66 -5.42 27.72
CA THR A 216 40.37 -4.22 28.53
C THR A 216 41.45 -3.14 28.40
N ASN A 217 42.58 -3.43 27.72
CA ASN A 217 43.68 -2.50 27.48
C ASN A 217 43.66 -1.83 26.09
N ILE A 218 42.54 -1.81 25.36
CA ILE A 218 42.41 -1.08 24.07
C ILE A 218 42.25 0.44 24.30
N ILE A 219 43.03 1.01 25.22
CA ILE A 219 43.00 2.44 25.58
C ILE A 219 44.32 3.13 25.25
N ARG A 220 45.36 2.41 24.80
CA ARG A 220 46.67 3.03 24.54
C ARG A 220 47.24 2.53 23.23
N ASN A 221 47.00 3.30 22.16
CA ASN A 221 47.90 3.57 21.02
C ASN A 221 47.07 3.70 19.72
N GLU A 222 46.67 4.93 19.39
CA GLU A 222 46.23 5.31 18.04
C GLU A 222 47.38 5.87 17.17
N GLU A 223 48.64 5.67 17.57
CA GLU A 223 49.81 6.02 16.76
C GLU A 223 50.84 4.88 16.77
N ALA A 224 50.63 3.85 15.96
CA ALA A 224 51.68 3.04 15.34
C ALA A 224 51.06 1.97 14.41
N ASP A 225 51.51 1.98 13.16
CA ASP A 225 51.47 0.92 12.14
C ASP A 225 50.23 0.02 11.99
N GLY A 226 49.70 0.01 10.76
CA GLY A 226 48.61 -0.86 10.35
C GLY A 226 49.02 -2.33 10.37
N THR A 227 48.56 -3.10 11.36
CA THR A 227 48.23 -4.55 11.29
C THR A 227 47.78 -5.16 12.63
N SER A 228 47.22 -4.40 13.60
CA SER A 228 46.66 -5.04 14.82
C SER A 228 45.20 -5.47 14.64
N ARG A 229 44.99 -6.79 14.49
CA ARG A 229 43.69 -7.45 14.58
C ARG A 229 43.12 -7.28 16.00
N ASN A 230 42.13 -6.40 16.16
CA ASN A 230 41.48 -6.13 17.44
C ASN A 230 40.15 -6.89 17.54
N THR A 231 40.16 -8.07 18.15
CA THR A 231 38.96 -8.89 18.39
C THR A 231 38.75 -9.10 19.88
N ALA A 232 37.63 -8.59 20.40
CA ALA A 232 37.17 -8.89 21.76
C ALA A 232 36.98 -10.41 21.93
N THR A 233 37.86 -11.07 22.67
CA THR A 233 37.88 -12.55 22.78
C THR A 233 37.13 -12.98 24.04
N TYR A 234 36.12 -13.83 23.91
CA TYR A 234 35.36 -14.36 25.05
C TYR A 234 35.88 -15.73 25.49
N ILE A 235 36.27 -15.86 26.75
CA ILE A 235 36.81 -17.09 27.34
C ILE A 235 35.70 -17.82 28.08
N ASN A 236 35.56 -19.11 27.79
CA ASN A 236 34.66 -20.01 28.53
C ASN A 236 35.09 -20.06 30.00
N THR A 237 34.18 -19.72 30.93
CA THR A 237 34.50 -19.69 32.36
C THR A 237 34.22 -21.01 33.08
N GLY A 238 33.62 -21.98 32.39
CA GLY A 238 33.16 -23.25 32.96
C GLY A 238 31.94 -23.12 33.89
N GLU A 239 31.37 -21.91 34.01
CA GLU A 239 30.24 -21.65 34.89
C GLU A 239 28.94 -22.06 34.20
N LEU A 240 28.27 -23.06 34.76
CA LEU A 240 27.03 -23.62 34.22
C LEU A 240 25.81 -22.89 34.75
N VAL A 241 24.90 -22.51 33.84
CA VAL A 241 23.71 -21.73 34.18
C VAL A 241 22.45 -22.26 33.51
N GLN A 242 21.31 -22.01 34.15
CA GLN A 242 19.98 -22.18 33.59
C GLN A 242 19.42 -20.82 33.19
N ALA A 243 19.10 -20.65 31.90
CA ALA A 243 18.46 -19.45 31.37
C ALA A 243 16.97 -19.74 31.17
N ASN A 244 16.12 -19.12 32.00
CA ASN A 244 14.68 -19.26 31.92
C ASN A 244 14.09 -18.01 31.25
N GLU A 245 13.30 -18.20 30.17
CA GLU A 245 12.60 -17.09 29.51
C GLU A 245 11.61 -16.43 30.49
N LEU A 246 11.68 -15.10 30.59
CA LEU A 246 10.75 -14.29 31.38
C LEU A 246 9.60 -13.76 30.53
N ARG A 247 9.95 -13.19 29.38
CA ARG A 247 9.02 -12.63 28.41
C ARG A 247 9.71 -12.53 27.05
N SER A 248 8.91 -12.45 26.00
CA SER A 248 9.35 -12.10 24.66
C SER A 248 8.45 -11.04 24.04
N GLU A 249 9.04 -10.14 23.27
CA GLU A 249 8.34 -9.03 22.62
C GLU A 249 8.78 -8.92 21.15
N VAL A 250 7.84 -8.66 20.24
CA VAL A 250 8.17 -8.43 18.82
C VAL A 250 8.60 -6.98 18.63
N ARG A 251 9.71 -6.78 17.92
CA ARG A 251 10.28 -5.49 17.54
C ARG A 251 10.16 -5.33 16.02
N SER A 252 9.31 -4.42 15.57
CA SER A 252 9.11 -4.10 14.16
C SER A 252 9.64 -2.70 13.84
N ARG A 253 9.61 -2.34 12.55
CA ARG A 253 9.93 -0.99 12.06
C ARG A 253 9.26 0.11 12.90
N HIS A 254 10.04 1.17 13.20
CA HIS A 254 9.65 2.33 14.01
C HIS A 254 9.37 2.04 15.49
N THR A 255 9.56 0.82 15.97
CA THR A 255 9.49 0.54 17.40
C THR A 255 10.73 1.06 18.14
N THR A 256 10.53 1.51 19.38
CA THR A 256 11.61 1.92 20.29
C THR A 256 11.60 0.99 21.50
N TYR A 257 12.77 0.53 21.91
CA TYR A 257 12.90 -0.33 23.10
C TYR A 257 14.17 -0.01 23.89
N ARG A 258 14.17 -0.43 25.15
CA ARG A 258 15.26 -0.18 26.12
C ARG A 258 15.83 -1.50 26.62
N LYS A 259 17.13 -1.51 26.91
CA LYS A 259 17.86 -2.63 27.49
C LYS A 259 18.59 -2.13 28.74
N ASP A 260 18.21 -2.68 29.89
CA ASP A 260 18.78 -2.31 31.18
C ASP A 260 20.16 -2.92 31.37
N VAL A 261 20.98 -2.25 32.19
CA VAL A 261 22.35 -2.69 32.52
C VAL A 261 22.32 -4.10 33.11
N GLY A 262 23.09 -5.01 32.53
CA GLY A 262 23.22 -6.40 33.01
C GLY A 262 22.00 -7.30 32.80
N ALA A 263 20.94 -6.83 32.16
CA ALA A 263 19.83 -7.67 31.74
C ALA A 263 20.29 -8.64 30.64
N PHE A 264 19.87 -9.91 30.74
CA PHE A 264 20.14 -10.92 29.73
C PHE A 264 19.00 -10.97 28.72
N HIS A 265 19.33 -10.79 27.45
CA HIS A 265 18.35 -10.87 26.37
C HIS A 265 18.96 -11.47 25.10
N ARG A 266 18.10 -11.83 24.16
CA ARG A 266 18.46 -12.35 22.83
C ARG A 266 17.52 -11.73 21.81
N LEU A 267 18.09 -11.07 20.81
CA LEU A 267 17.34 -10.59 19.66
C LEU A 267 17.41 -11.62 18.54
N ASP A 268 16.26 -12.20 18.22
CA ASP A 268 16.10 -13.24 17.22
C ASP A 268 15.55 -12.62 15.93
N VAL A 269 16.35 -12.65 14.88
CA VAL A 269 16.00 -12.12 13.55
C VAL A 269 16.00 -13.31 12.60
N ASP A 270 14.98 -13.46 11.75
CA ASP A 270 14.95 -14.52 10.74
C ASP A 270 16.22 -14.47 9.88
N GLN A 271 16.80 -15.63 9.56
CA GLN A 271 18.07 -15.71 8.83
C GLN A 271 18.00 -15.11 7.43
N ASN A 272 16.82 -15.09 6.81
CA ASN A 272 16.60 -14.54 5.48
C ASN A 272 16.19 -13.07 5.51
N GLU A 273 16.00 -12.48 6.69
CA GLU A 273 15.54 -11.11 6.86
C GLU A 273 16.65 -10.15 7.27
N MET A 274 16.51 -8.91 6.81
CA MET A 274 17.34 -7.78 7.22
C MET A 274 16.68 -7.09 8.42
N TYR A 275 17.48 -6.72 9.41
CA TYR A 275 17.03 -5.90 10.53
C TYR A 275 18.06 -4.83 10.84
N VAL A 276 17.60 -3.58 11.01
CA VAL A 276 18.48 -2.45 11.29
C VAL A 276 17.90 -1.60 12.41
N ALA A 277 18.74 -1.27 13.39
CA ALA A 277 18.38 -0.37 14.48
C ALA A 277 19.50 0.62 14.77
N PHE A 278 19.12 1.85 15.12
CA PHE A 278 20.01 2.75 15.82
C PHE A 278 20.02 2.37 17.29
N SER A 279 21.20 2.30 17.91
CA SER A 279 21.37 2.05 19.34
C SER A 279 22.24 3.12 19.98
N PHE A 280 21.79 3.67 21.09
CA PHE A 280 22.54 4.61 21.91
C PHE A 280 22.85 3.99 23.27
N TYR A 281 24.13 4.02 23.66
CA TYR A 281 24.66 3.44 24.88
C TYR A 281 25.13 4.54 25.84
N ASP A 282 24.82 4.37 27.13
CA ASP A 282 25.10 5.36 28.18
C ASP A 282 25.58 4.66 29.47
N SER A 283 26.80 4.97 29.92
CA SER A 283 27.38 4.41 31.15
C SER A 283 26.96 5.16 32.42
N SER A 284 26.41 6.38 32.31
CA SER A 284 26.00 7.18 33.47
C SER A 284 24.78 6.62 34.19
N GLN A 285 24.00 5.76 33.52
CA GLN A 285 22.83 5.07 34.10
C GLN A 285 23.18 3.71 34.72
N GLY A 286 24.48 3.42 34.90
CA GLY A 286 24.99 2.20 35.50
C GLY A 286 25.99 1.49 34.59
N LEU A 287 27.02 0.89 35.19
CA LEU A 287 28.08 0.17 34.49
C LEU A 287 28.31 -1.19 35.15
N GLN A 288 28.13 -2.28 34.38
CA GLN A 288 28.54 -3.60 34.80
C GLN A 288 29.96 -3.89 34.31
N ARG A 289 30.89 -4.18 35.24
CA ARG A 289 32.32 -4.33 34.94
C ARG A 289 32.68 -5.50 34.00
N THR A 290 31.79 -6.47 33.82
CA THR A 290 32.04 -7.63 32.95
C THR A 290 30.79 -7.94 32.11
N SER A 291 30.90 -7.87 30.77
CA SER A 291 29.90 -8.44 29.87
C SER A 291 29.95 -9.96 29.98
N SER A 292 28.79 -10.60 29.94
CA SER A 292 28.68 -12.05 29.94
C SER A 292 27.89 -12.50 28.72
N ILE A 293 28.43 -13.51 28.05
CA ILE A 293 27.76 -14.22 26.98
C ILE A 293 27.39 -15.59 27.51
N LEU A 294 26.19 -16.07 27.17
CA LEU A 294 25.76 -17.44 27.46
C LEU A 294 25.64 -18.20 26.14
N ALA A 295 26.44 -19.26 26.00
CA ALA A 295 26.39 -20.19 24.88
C ALA A 295 25.80 -21.54 25.33
N PRO A 296 25.06 -22.28 24.50
CA PRO A 296 24.54 -23.60 24.86
C PRO A 296 25.65 -24.58 25.25
N VAL A 297 25.40 -25.45 26.25
CA VAL A 297 26.42 -26.39 26.80
C VAL A 297 26.98 -27.36 25.76
N ASP A 298 26.17 -27.77 24.79
CA ASP A 298 26.52 -28.80 23.80
C ASP A 298 27.02 -28.23 22.47
N CYS A 299 27.19 -26.91 22.35
CA CYS A 299 27.59 -26.24 21.11
C CYS A 299 29.02 -25.69 21.21
N ALA A 300 29.89 -26.11 20.29
CA ALA A 300 31.18 -25.45 20.09
C ALA A 300 30.93 -24.04 19.53
N TYR A 301 31.22 -23.01 20.33
CA TYR A 301 31.11 -21.62 19.92
C TYR A 301 32.45 -21.12 19.38
N ASN A 302 32.50 -20.79 18.09
CA ASN A 302 33.65 -20.15 17.46
C ASN A 302 33.25 -18.72 17.07
N GLN A 303 34.10 -17.76 17.40
CA GLN A 303 33.88 -16.35 17.06
C GLN A 303 34.46 -16.05 15.67
N GLU A 304 33.61 -15.73 14.70
CA GLU A 304 34.06 -15.17 13.42
C GLU A 304 34.40 -13.68 13.59
N SER A 305 35.67 -13.35 13.32
CA SER A 305 36.25 -12.00 13.51
C SER A 305 36.04 -11.05 12.33
N ASP A 306 36.07 -11.56 11.10
CA ASP A 306 36.43 -10.71 9.97
C ASP A 306 35.21 -10.19 9.20
N ALA A 307 35.11 -8.86 9.12
CA ALA A 307 34.26 -8.13 8.18
C ALA A 307 35.07 -7.61 6.97
N GLU A 308 36.22 -8.24 6.67
CA GLU A 308 37.32 -7.70 5.84
C GLU A 308 36.93 -7.30 4.39
N ALA A 309 35.69 -7.52 3.95
CA ALA A 309 35.24 -7.17 2.59
C ALA A 309 34.09 -6.14 2.50
N THR A 310 33.51 -5.65 3.61
CA THR A 310 32.30 -4.79 3.54
C THR A 310 32.56 -3.35 3.97
N THR A 311 32.25 -2.37 3.12
CA THR A 311 32.41 -0.94 3.44
C THR A 311 31.12 -0.32 3.99
N PRO A 312 31.18 0.79 4.75
CA PRO A 312 29.99 1.52 5.19
C PRO A 312 29.10 1.96 4.02
N ALA A 313 29.70 2.34 2.89
CA ALA A 313 28.96 2.73 1.69
C ALA A 313 28.18 1.55 1.09
N THR A 314 28.76 0.35 1.06
CA THR A 314 28.09 -0.88 0.61
C THR A 314 26.91 -1.22 1.52
N ILE A 315 27.06 -1.09 2.84
CA ILE A 315 25.97 -1.33 3.80
C ILE A 315 24.86 -0.30 3.63
N ALA A 316 25.20 0.98 3.46
CA ALA A 316 24.21 2.02 3.24
C ALA A 316 23.41 1.79 1.93
N ALA A 317 24.07 1.36 0.86
CA ALA A 317 23.40 0.99 -0.39
C ALA A 317 22.47 -0.23 -0.22
N ALA A 318 22.92 -1.26 0.50
CA ALA A 318 22.11 -2.44 0.80
C ALA A 318 20.86 -2.10 1.63
N ILE A 319 21.01 -1.25 2.65
CA ILE A 319 19.89 -0.76 3.48
C ILE A 319 18.91 0.02 2.61
N GLU A 320 19.37 0.89 1.72
CA GLU A 320 18.48 1.69 0.88
C GLU A 320 17.73 0.85 -0.18
N ALA A 321 18.41 -0.15 -0.76
CA ALA A 321 17.79 -1.12 -1.65
C ALA A 321 16.68 -1.90 -0.93
N PHE A 322 16.96 -2.40 0.29
CA PHE A 322 15.96 -3.11 1.09
C PHE A 322 14.80 -2.20 1.50
N ARG A 323 15.05 -0.97 1.96
CA ARG A 323 14.00 0.00 2.30
C ARG A 323 13.08 0.30 1.13
N SER A 324 13.66 0.48 -0.06
CA SER A 324 12.92 0.74 -1.28
C SER A 324 12.03 -0.45 -1.67
N TRP A 325 12.58 -1.66 -1.58
CA TRP A 325 11.85 -2.91 -1.80
C TRP A 325 10.73 -3.10 -0.77
N GLU A 326 11.03 -2.99 0.54
CA GLU A 326 10.06 -3.20 1.63
C GLU A 326 8.88 -2.22 1.50
N ARG A 327 9.15 -0.95 1.17
CA ARG A 327 8.09 0.03 0.95
C ARG A 327 7.15 -0.35 -0.21
N LEU A 328 7.71 -0.77 -1.35
CA LEU A 328 6.91 -1.17 -2.51
C LEU A 328 6.14 -2.47 -2.23
N TYR A 329 6.78 -3.42 -1.57
CA TYR A 329 6.18 -4.69 -1.16
C TYR A 329 5.01 -4.47 -0.20
N GLN A 330 5.20 -3.69 0.87
CA GLN A 330 4.14 -3.35 1.83
C GLN A 330 3.01 -2.55 1.18
N ARG A 331 3.32 -1.66 0.23
CA ARG A 331 2.30 -0.97 -0.57
C ARG A 331 1.49 -1.95 -1.41
N GLY A 332 2.13 -2.92 -2.05
CA GLY A 332 1.44 -3.99 -2.77
C GLY A 332 0.50 -4.80 -1.86
N LEU A 333 0.98 -5.22 -0.68
CA LEU A 333 0.16 -5.91 0.32
C LEU A 333 -1.04 -5.06 0.79
N ALA A 334 -0.84 -3.75 0.99
CA ALA A 334 -1.92 -2.84 1.37
C ALA A 334 -3.00 -2.74 0.28
N HIS A 335 -2.59 -2.59 -0.99
CA HIS A 335 -3.51 -2.61 -2.13
C HIS A 335 -4.25 -3.95 -2.26
N THR A 336 -3.56 -5.08 -2.05
CA THR A 336 -4.18 -6.41 -2.02
C THR A 336 -5.25 -6.52 -0.94
N ARG A 337 -4.98 -6.04 0.29
CA ARG A 337 -5.97 -6.01 1.38
C ARG A 337 -7.14 -5.08 1.09
N GLY A 338 -6.89 -3.97 0.38
CA GLY A 338 -7.92 -3.04 -0.12
C GLY A 338 -8.65 -3.54 -1.36
N ASN A 339 -8.32 -4.73 -1.88
CA ASN A 339 -8.86 -5.28 -3.13
C ASN A 339 -8.59 -4.40 -4.38
N GLU A 340 -7.53 -3.59 -4.34
CA GLU A 340 -7.01 -2.76 -5.44
C GLU A 340 -5.98 -3.55 -6.27
N LEU A 341 -6.43 -4.66 -6.86
CA LEU A 341 -5.55 -5.72 -7.40
C LEU A 341 -4.56 -5.25 -8.49
N GLU A 342 -4.93 -4.29 -9.34
CA GLU A 342 -4.02 -3.77 -10.38
C GLU A 342 -2.93 -2.85 -9.80
N GLU A 343 -3.24 -2.05 -8.77
CA GLU A 343 -2.23 -1.29 -8.02
C GLU A 343 -1.30 -2.22 -7.24
N ALA A 344 -1.85 -3.32 -6.70
CA ALA A 344 -1.05 -4.37 -6.10
C ALA A 344 -0.06 -4.96 -7.12
N LEU A 345 -0.52 -5.32 -8.34
CA LEU A 345 0.36 -5.79 -9.41
C LEU A 345 1.48 -4.77 -9.73
N ARG A 346 1.15 -3.48 -9.90
CA ARG A 346 2.16 -2.42 -10.17
C ARG A 346 3.21 -2.33 -9.07
N ALA A 347 2.76 -2.30 -7.81
CA ALA A 347 3.65 -2.20 -6.66
C ALA A 347 4.53 -3.44 -6.51
N HIS A 348 3.96 -4.65 -6.67
CA HIS A 348 4.71 -5.90 -6.62
C HIS A 348 5.70 -6.03 -7.78
N HIS A 349 5.33 -5.68 -9.02
CA HIS A 349 6.29 -5.64 -10.14
C HIS A 349 7.42 -4.65 -9.92
N SER A 350 7.12 -3.49 -9.31
CA SER A 350 8.15 -2.51 -8.95
C SER A 350 9.10 -3.06 -7.88
N ALA A 351 8.58 -3.80 -6.89
CA ALA A 351 9.40 -4.49 -5.90
C ALA A 351 10.25 -5.60 -6.55
N LEU A 352 9.67 -6.38 -7.47
CA LEU A 352 10.37 -7.42 -8.23
C LEU A 352 11.54 -6.85 -9.05
N ALA A 353 11.34 -5.70 -9.68
CA ALA A 353 12.39 -5.00 -10.43
C ALA A 353 13.61 -4.61 -9.58
N ILE A 354 13.41 -4.33 -8.28
CA ILE A 354 14.53 -4.09 -7.35
C ILE A 354 15.33 -5.37 -7.11
N CYS A 355 14.65 -6.51 -7.01
CA CYS A 355 15.28 -7.82 -6.81
C CYS A 355 16.05 -8.29 -8.06
N ASP A 356 15.49 -8.09 -9.25
CA ASP A 356 16.09 -8.50 -10.52
C ASP A 356 17.19 -7.52 -10.99
N GLY A 357 17.18 -6.28 -10.50
CA GLY A 357 18.17 -5.26 -10.80
C GLY A 357 19.48 -5.42 -10.03
N ASN A 358 20.56 -4.81 -10.53
CA ASN A 358 21.84 -4.72 -9.81
C ASN A 358 21.81 -3.60 -8.75
N THR A 359 20.86 -3.69 -7.82
CA THR A 359 20.59 -2.67 -6.79
C THR A 359 21.43 -2.81 -5.53
N GLY A 360 22.21 -3.91 -5.42
CA GLY A 360 22.98 -4.23 -4.22
C GLY A 360 22.14 -4.79 -3.06
N LEU A 361 20.89 -5.19 -3.31
CA LEU A 361 20.03 -5.85 -2.32
C LEU A 361 20.62 -7.20 -1.88
N PRO A 362 21.00 -7.36 -0.60
CA PRO A 362 21.49 -8.65 -0.10
C PRO A 362 20.38 -9.70 -0.13
N HIS A 363 20.73 -10.94 -0.45
CA HIS A 363 19.78 -12.06 -0.52
C HIS A 363 18.56 -11.81 -1.43
N ALA A 364 18.76 -11.04 -2.51
CA ALA A 364 17.69 -10.64 -3.43
C ALA A 364 16.83 -11.80 -3.95
N ILE A 365 17.40 -13.00 -4.12
CA ILE A 365 16.67 -14.21 -4.56
C ILE A 365 15.54 -14.58 -3.59
N HIS A 366 15.75 -14.46 -2.27
CA HIS A 366 14.70 -14.74 -1.30
C HIS A 366 13.53 -13.76 -1.44
N TYR A 367 13.84 -12.46 -1.41
CA TYR A 367 12.86 -11.39 -1.56
C TYR A 367 12.12 -11.45 -2.90
N ARG A 368 12.82 -11.85 -3.96
CA ARG A 368 12.24 -12.11 -5.28
C ARG A 368 11.11 -13.13 -5.19
N TYR A 369 11.36 -14.29 -4.59
CA TYR A 369 10.35 -15.34 -4.47
C TYR A 369 9.20 -14.96 -3.55
N VAL A 370 9.44 -14.16 -2.50
CA VAL A 370 8.38 -13.60 -1.66
C VAL A 370 7.45 -12.71 -2.50
N VAL A 371 8.00 -11.81 -3.32
CA VAL A 371 7.20 -10.96 -4.22
C VAL A 371 6.47 -11.79 -5.28
N ILE A 372 7.12 -12.80 -5.85
CA ILE A 372 6.50 -13.66 -6.87
C ILE A 372 5.32 -14.45 -6.30
N ALA A 373 5.41 -14.93 -5.06
CA ALA A 373 4.30 -15.60 -4.40
C ALA A 373 3.07 -14.68 -4.28
N GLU A 374 3.29 -13.42 -3.90
CA GLU A 374 2.22 -12.41 -3.86
C GLU A 374 1.67 -12.08 -5.25
N LEU A 375 2.52 -11.97 -6.28
CA LEU A 375 2.03 -11.83 -7.66
C LEU A 375 1.15 -13.01 -8.07
N GLY A 376 1.56 -14.24 -7.74
CA GLY A 376 0.77 -15.45 -7.96
C GLY A 376 -0.61 -15.37 -7.29
N TYR A 377 -0.66 -14.93 -6.04
CA TYR A 377 -1.92 -14.69 -5.31
C TYR A 377 -2.80 -13.64 -6.03
N VAL A 378 -2.24 -12.49 -6.40
CA VAL A 378 -2.99 -11.41 -7.05
C VAL A 378 -3.52 -11.84 -8.43
N TYR A 379 -2.72 -12.56 -9.23
CA TYR A 379 -3.18 -13.11 -10.51
C TYR A 379 -4.31 -14.12 -10.32
N ARG A 380 -4.28 -14.94 -9.27
CA ARG A 380 -5.39 -15.85 -8.93
C ARG A 380 -6.66 -15.07 -8.61
N MET A 381 -6.58 -14.03 -7.78
CA MET A 381 -7.72 -13.17 -7.43
C MET A 381 -8.32 -12.44 -8.64
N LEU A 382 -7.54 -12.25 -9.71
CA LEU A 382 -7.99 -11.69 -10.99
C LEU A 382 -8.54 -12.76 -11.96
N GLY A 383 -8.61 -14.03 -11.55
CA GLY A 383 -9.02 -15.15 -12.42
C GLY A 383 -7.96 -15.56 -13.46
N ARG A 384 -6.76 -14.98 -13.44
CA ARG A 384 -5.68 -15.25 -14.41
C ARG A 384 -4.85 -16.47 -13.98
N PHE A 385 -5.50 -17.62 -13.87
CA PHE A 385 -4.92 -18.82 -13.27
C PHE A 385 -3.66 -19.36 -13.94
N ALA A 386 -3.53 -19.27 -15.27
CA ALA A 386 -2.33 -19.72 -15.98
C ALA A 386 -1.08 -18.92 -15.56
N ARG A 387 -1.22 -17.59 -15.47
CA ARG A 387 -0.15 -16.72 -14.96
C ARG A 387 0.13 -16.97 -13.48
N ALA A 388 -0.91 -17.16 -12.68
CA ALA A 388 -0.75 -17.51 -11.28
C ALA A 388 0.06 -18.81 -11.10
N SER A 389 -0.22 -19.85 -11.91
CA SER A 389 0.52 -21.11 -11.85
C SER A 389 1.99 -20.94 -12.22
N GLU A 390 2.32 -20.17 -13.27
CA GLU A 390 3.72 -19.93 -13.67
C GLU A 390 4.56 -19.37 -12.51
N TYR A 391 4.04 -18.33 -11.85
CA TYR A 391 4.72 -17.69 -10.73
C TYR A 391 4.82 -18.60 -9.49
N LEU A 392 3.73 -19.29 -9.13
CA LEU A 392 3.69 -20.13 -7.94
C LEU A 392 4.53 -21.41 -8.10
N GLU A 393 4.54 -22.03 -9.27
CA GLU A 393 5.42 -23.17 -9.59
C GLU A 393 6.90 -22.78 -9.46
N GLU A 394 7.26 -21.58 -9.92
CA GLU A 394 8.62 -21.05 -9.80
C GLU A 394 9.05 -20.92 -8.33
N VAL A 395 8.17 -20.39 -7.46
CA VAL A 395 8.44 -20.26 -6.02
C VAL A 395 8.59 -21.63 -5.38
N VAL A 396 7.64 -22.53 -5.59
CA VAL A 396 7.61 -23.85 -4.96
C VAL A 396 8.85 -24.69 -5.33
N LYS A 397 9.32 -24.55 -6.57
CA LYS A 397 10.50 -25.28 -7.08
C LYS A 397 11.81 -24.78 -6.46
N ASN A 398 11.95 -23.47 -6.24
CA ASN A 398 13.24 -22.85 -5.96
C ASN A 398 13.39 -22.32 -4.53
N MET A 399 12.28 -22.04 -3.83
CA MET A 399 12.32 -21.58 -2.45
C MET A 399 12.58 -22.77 -1.50
N PRO A 400 13.43 -22.62 -0.46
CA PRO A 400 13.57 -23.62 0.60
C PRO A 400 12.26 -23.84 1.37
N SER A 401 12.13 -24.99 2.04
CA SER A 401 10.96 -25.27 2.88
C SER A 401 10.91 -24.31 4.07
N ASN A 402 10.00 -23.33 4.00
CA ASN A 402 9.71 -22.33 5.04
C ASN A 402 8.22 -21.93 4.96
N GLU A 403 7.75 -21.11 5.91
CA GLU A 403 6.35 -20.67 5.97
C GLU A 403 5.88 -20.00 4.66
N SER A 404 6.72 -19.15 4.04
CA SER A 404 6.39 -18.47 2.78
C SER A 404 6.17 -19.44 1.62
N ARG A 405 7.00 -20.49 1.52
CA ARG A 405 6.82 -21.56 0.53
C ARG A 405 5.54 -22.35 0.77
N LEU A 406 5.17 -22.60 2.04
CA LEU A 406 3.92 -23.29 2.37
C LEU A 406 2.69 -22.49 1.97
N LYS A 407 2.71 -21.18 2.16
CA LYS A 407 1.65 -20.28 1.65
C LYS A 407 1.55 -20.37 0.13
N ALA A 408 2.69 -20.32 -0.57
CA ALA A 408 2.73 -20.46 -2.03
C ALA A 408 2.21 -21.83 -2.51
N LEU A 409 2.56 -22.93 -1.82
CA LEU A 409 1.99 -24.26 -2.08
C LEU A 409 0.47 -24.26 -1.93
N GLY A 410 -0.03 -23.67 -0.85
CA GLY A 410 -1.47 -23.58 -0.59
C GLY A 410 -2.22 -22.73 -1.62
N GLU A 411 -1.60 -21.70 -2.19
CA GLU A 411 -2.15 -20.96 -3.33
C GLU A 411 -2.09 -21.78 -4.63
N LEU A 412 -0.95 -22.43 -4.90
CA LEU A 412 -0.74 -23.24 -6.10
C LEU A 412 -1.76 -24.39 -6.18
N ALA A 413 -2.04 -25.03 -5.05
CA ALA A 413 -3.05 -26.07 -4.97
C ALA A 413 -4.44 -25.56 -5.39
N VAL A 414 -4.82 -24.35 -4.97
CA VAL A 414 -6.09 -23.72 -5.37
C VAL A 414 -6.09 -23.39 -6.86
N VAL A 415 -4.97 -22.89 -7.39
CA VAL A 415 -4.82 -22.61 -8.83
C VAL A 415 -4.93 -23.88 -9.66
N TYR A 416 -4.22 -24.96 -9.30
CA TYR A 416 -4.32 -26.24 -9.98
C TYR A 416 -5.74 -26.80 -9.96
N ARG A 417 -6.44 -26.64 -8.85
CA ARG A 417 -7.84 -27.02 -8.72
C ARG A 417 -8.74 -26.26 -9.70
N HIS A 418 -8.54 -24.95 -9.85
CA HIS A 418 -9.28 -24.12 -10.81
C HIS A 418 -8.90 -24.36 -12.28
N LEU A 419 -7.68 -24.87 -12.53
CA LEU A 419 -7.21 -25.34 -13.83
C LEU A 419 -7.59 -26.80 -14.11
N ASP A 420 -8.40 -27.44 -13.26
CA ASP A 420 -8.81 -28.85 -13.35
C ASP A 420 -7.63 -29.87 -13.33
N LYS A 421 -6.48 -29.46 -12.80
CA LYS A 421 -5.30 -30.33 -12.56
C LYS A 421 -5.41 -31.01 -11.19
N LEU A 422 -6.47 -31.79 -10.98
CA LEU A 422 -6.83 -32.33 -9.65
C LEU A 422 -5.73 -33.20 -9.01
N ASN A 423 -5.02 -34.00 -9.80
CA ASN A 423 -3.92 -34.85 -9.29
C ASN A 423 -2.72 -34.02 -8.81
N ASP A 424 -2.39 -32.94 -9.52
CA ASP A 424 -1.32 -32.02 -9.11
C ASP A 424 -1.76 -31.24 -7.88
N ALA A 425 -3.00 -30.75 -7.85
CA ALA A 425 -3.58 -30.09 -6.68
C ALA A 425 -3.53 -30.99 -5.42
N LYS A 426 -3.88 -32.27 -5.57
CA LYS A 426 -3.80 -33.26 -4.47
C LYS A 426 -2.38 -33.40 -3.94
N ARG A 427 -1.41 -33.65 -4.82
CA ARG A 427 0.01 -33.79 -4.44
C ARG A 427 0.54 -32.55 -3.73
N THR A 428 0.21 -31.36 -4.26
CA THR A 428 0.61 -30.07 -3.68
C THR A 428 0.01 -29.87 -2.28
N CYS A 429 -1.25 -30.24 -2.07
CA CYS A 429 -1.84 -30.15 -0.72
C CYS A 429 -1.25 -31.18 0.26
N GLU A 430 -0.97 -32.40 -0.18
CA GLU A 430 -0.29 -33.43 0.64
C GLU A 430 1.10 -32.93 1.08
N GLU A 431 1.87 -32.34 0.16
CA GLU A 431 3.17 -31.74 0.48
C GLU A 431 3.06 -30.58 1.48
N GLN A 432 2.08 -29.69 1.29
CA GLN A 432 1.81 -28.60 2.23
C GLN A 432 1.45 -29.14 3.61
N TYR A 433 0.57 -30.14 3.69
CA TYR A 433 0.10 -30.72 4.95
C TYR A 433 1.24 -31.34 5.75
N GLU A 434 2.03 -32.23 5.13
CA GLU A 434 3.15 -32.90 5.81
C GLU A 434 4.19 -31.89 6.30
N SER A 435 4.52 -30.91 5.47
CA SER A 435 5.50 -29.88 5.82
C SER A 435 5.00 -28.94 6.92
N ALA A 436 3.74 -28.49 6.86
CA ALA A 436 3.13 -27.64 7.87
C ALA A 436 3.03 -28.34 9.23
N LYS A 437 2.71 -29.64 9.23
CA LYS A 437 2.65 -30.46 10.44
C LYS A 437 4.03 -30.62 11.09
N LEU A 438 5.08 -30.88 10.29
CA LEU A 438 6.46 -30.94 10.78
C LEU A 438 6.92 -29.60 11.38
N MET A 439 6.43 -28.49 10.85
CA MET A 439 6.74 -27.13 11.35
C MET A 439 5.84 -26.66 12.50
N GLY A 440 4.81 -27.43 12.88
CA GLY A 440 3.84 -27.01 13.90
C GLY A 440 2.96 -25.82 13.49
N LEU A 441 2.78 -25.59 12.19
CA LEU A 441 2.01 -24.46 11.65
C LEU A 441 0.55 -24.84 11.46
N GLU A 442 -0.24 -24.81 12.54
CA GLU A 442 -1.64 -25.29 12.53
C GLU A 442 -2.54 -24.61 11.49
N LEU A 443 -2.36 -23.32 11.20
CA LEU A 443 -3.14 -22.60 10.18
C LEU A 443 -2.87 -23.16 8.76
N GLU A 444 -1.62 -23.47 8.44
CA GLU A 444 -1.28 -24.03 7.13
C GLU A 444 -1.71 -25.50 7.03
N THR A 445 -1.67 -26.22 8.15
CA THR A 445 -2.18 -27.59 8.25
C THR A 445 -3.67 -27.68 7.93
N GLU A 446 -4.51 -26.83 8.55
CA GLU A 446 -5.96 -26.86 8.27
C GLU A 446 -6.30 -26.38 6.86
N ARG A 447 -5.55 -25.39 6.35
CA ARG A 447 -5.70 -24.91 4.97
C ARG A 447 -5.44 -26.05 3.98
N ALA A 448 -4.37 -26.82 4.19
CA ALA A 448 -4.02 -27.97 3.35
C ALA A 448 -5.11 -29.05 3.39
N ILE A 449 -5.59 -29.43 4.60
CA ILE A 449 -6.68 -30.41 4.77
C ILE A 449 -7.96 -29.92 4.07
N GLY A 450 -8.32 -28.65 4.22
CA GLY A 450 -9.50 -28.08 3.59
C GLY A 450 -9.46 -28.14 2.07
N ASN A 451 -8.29 -27.91 1.49
CA ASN A 451 -8.09 -28.02 0.05
C ASN A 451 -8.06 -29.48 -0.42
N LEU A 452 -7.46 -30.40 0.35
CA LEU A 452 -7.56 -31.84 0.07
C LEU A 452 -9.01 -32.32 0.07
N GLY A 453 -9.82 -31.86 1.03
CA GLY A 453 -11.24 -32.21 1.09
C GLY A 453 -11.97 -31.80 -0.18
N MET A 454 -11.70 -30.60 -0.70
CA MET A 454 -12.29 -30.13 -1.94
C MET A 454 -11.78 -30.88 -3.18
N VAL A 455 -10.48 -31.18 -3.24
CA VAL A 455 -9.89 -31.95 -4.34
C VAL A 455 -10.48 -33.36 -4.39
N ASN A 456 -10.62 -34.04 -3.23
CA ASN A 456 -11.26 -35.34 -3.16
C ASN A 456 -12.73 -35.27 -3.56
N TYR A 457 -13.47 -34.23 -3.15
CA TYR A 457 -14.85 -34.01 -3.63
C TYR A 457 -14.92 -33.89 -5.17
N GLN A 458 -14.00 -33.15 -5.79
CA GLN A 458 -13.97 -33.03 -7.27
C GLN A 458 -13.55 -34.34 -7.95
N LEU A 459 -12.62 -35.11 -7.36
CA LEU A 459 -12.29 -36.45 -7.84
C LEU A 459 -13.48 -37.41 -7.76
N PHE A 460 -14.31 -37.29 -6.71
CA PHE A 460 -15.58 -38.01 -6.64
C PHE A 460 -16.52 -37.60 -7.78
N LEU A 461 -16.68 -36.31 -8.08
CA LEU A 461 -17.53 -35.86 -9.18
C LEU A 461 -17.08 -36.42 -10.54
N LEU A 462 -15.78 -36.61 -10.74
CA LEU A 462 -15.22 -37.16 -11.97
C LEU A 462 -15.29 -38.69 -12.07
N ASN A 463 -14.99 -39.39 -10.97
CA ASN A 463 -14.79 -40.84 -10.97
C ASN A 463 -15.97 -41.63 -10.40
N HIS A 464 -16.88 -40.96 -9.68
CA HIS A 464 -17.99 -41.55 -8.93
C HIS A 464 -17.58 -42.60 -7.88
N ASP A 465 -16.38 -42.45 -7.32
CA ASP A 465 -15.87 -43.31 -6.25
C ASP A 465 -16.19 -42.70 -4.87
N GLU A 466 -17.09 -43.36 -4.14
CA GLU A 466 -17.58 -42.98 -2.81
C GLU A 466 -16.47 -42.90 -1.74
N GLU A 467 -15.33 -43.55 -1.95
CA GLU A 467 -14.19 -43.43 -1.04
C GLU A 467 -13.69 -41.97 -1.01
N TYR A 468 -13.60 -41.32 -2.16
CA TYR A 468 -13.19 -39.92 -2.23
C TYR A 468 -14.16 -38.99 -1.50
N LEU A 469 -15.47 -39.22 -1.63
CA LEU A 469 -16.48 -38.43 -0.92
C LEU A 469 -16.39 -38.61 0.59
N THR A 470 -16.18 -39.85 1.04
CA THR A 470 -16.01 -40.16 2.47
C THR A 470 -14.78 -39.47 3.05
N VAL A 471 -13.65 -39.51 2.32
CA VAL A 471 -12.41 -38.83 2.73
C VAL A 471 -12.60 -37.31 2.72
N ALA A 472 -13.30 -36.76 1.73
CA ALA A 472 -13.57 -35.33 1.64
C ALA A 472 -14.33 -34.81 2.86
N ILE A 473 -15.41 -35.48 3.25
CA ILE A 473 -16.21 -35.11 4.42
C ILE A 473 -15.36 -35.15 5.68
N LYS A 474 -14.62 -36.24 5.91
CA LYS A 474 -13.76 -36.39 7.08
C LYS A 474 -12.73 -35.26 7.19
N GLN A 475 -12.08 -34.91 6.08
CA GLN A 475 -11.10 -33.82 6.03
C GLN A 475 -11.74 -32.46 6.32
N LEU A 476 -12.93 -32.18 5.77
CA LEU A 476 -13.62 -30.93 6.01
C LEU A 476 -14.15 -30.82 7.45
N GLU A 477 -14.61 -31.91 8.06
CA GLU A 477 -14.97 -31.98 9.48
C GLU A 477 -13.74 -31.73 10.38
N GLU A 478 -12.61 -32.36 10.07
CA GLU A 478 -11.34 -32.13 10.77
C GLU A 478 -10.91 -30.66 10.70
N ARG A 479 -11.08 -30.02 9.54
CA ARG A 479 -10.81 -28.58 9.37
C ARG A 479 -11.67 -27.72 10.28
N VAL A 480 -12.97 -28.01 10.40
CA VAL A 480 -13.87 -27.29 11.32
C VAL A 480 -13.36 -27.38 12.75
N ASP A 481 -12.96 -28.58 13.18
CA ASP A 481 -12.45 -28.81 14.54
C ASP A 481 -11.13 -28.04 14.80
N ILE A 482 -10.20 -28.03 13.84
CA ILE A 482 -8.96 -27.24 13.96
C ILE A 482 -9.28 -25.75 14.05
N CYS A 483 -10.14 -25.22 13.17
CA CYS A 483 -10.50 -23.80 13.16
C CYS A 483 -11.12 -23.36 14.49
N ARG A 484 -12.01 -24.17 15.08
CA ARG A 484 -12.60 -23.91 16.39
C ARG A 484 -11.56 -23.85 17.50
N ARG A 485 -10.59 -24.76 17.51
CA ARG A 485 -9.47 -24.73 18.47
C ARG A 485 -8.63 -23.46 18.32
N LEU A 486 -8.32 -23.07 17.08
CA LEU A 486 -7.56 -21.85 16.79
C LEU A 486 -8.27 -20.58 17.24
N ARG A 487 -9.60 -20.51 17.11
CA ARG A 487 -10.43 -19.40 17.60
C ARG A 487 -10.50 -19.35 19.14
N ALA A 488 -10.53 -20.51 19.78
CA ALA A 488 -10.62 -20.64 21.24
C ALA A 488 -9.27 -20.48 21.96
N SER A 489 -8.14 -20.48 21.24
CA SER A 489 -6.81 -20.46 21.85
C SER A 489 -6.63 -19.30 22.84
N THR A 490 -6.32 -19.66 24.09
CA THR A 490 -6.02 -18.74 25.20
C THR A 490 -4.53 -18.56 25.40
N ASP A 491 -3.71 -18.66 24.35
CA ASP A 491 -2.27 -18.43 24.49
C ASP A 491 -2.05 -17.02 25.06
N SER A 492 -1.45 -16.96 26.25
CA SER A 492 -1.26 -15.75 27.05
C SER A 492 0.00 -14.99 26.64
N GLN A 493 0.84 -15.60 25.80
CA GLN A 493 2.09 -15.04 25.30
C GLN A 493 1.97 -14.47 23.88
N GLU A 494 0.87 -14.74 23.16
CA GLU A 494 0.68 -14.26 21.78
C GLU A 494 0.10 -12.83 21.78
N ASP A 495 0.69 -11.94 20.95
CA ASP A 495 0.25 -10.55 20.79
C ASP A 495 -1.25 -10.48 20.45
N SER A 496 -1.97 -9.56 21.09
CA SER A 496 -3.43 -9.43 20.97
C SER A 496 -3.89 -9.17 19.53
N LEU A 497 -3.10 -8.40 18.75
CA LEU A 497 -3.39 -8.13 17.35
C LEU A 497 -3.22 -9.38 16.47
N ARG A 498 -2.13 -10.13 16.66
CA ARG A 498 -1.87 -11.37 15.93
C ARG A 498 -2.92 -12.43 16.27
N LYS A 499 -3.32 -12.51 17.53
CA LYS A 499 -4.38 -13.38 18.01
C LYS A 499 -5.73 -13.06 17.36
N ALA A 500 -6.09 -11.77 17.29
CA ALA A 500 -7.31 -11.33 16.61
C ALA A 500 -7.28 -11.68 15.11
N ALA A 501 -6.16 -11.42 14.42
CA ALA A 501 -5.99 -11.78 13.01
C ALA A 501 -6.10 -13.30 12.77
N LYS A 502 -5.45 -14.11 13.61
CA LYS A 502 -5.54 -15.58 13.57
C LYS A 502 -6.96 -16.08 13.77
N ALA A 503 -7.68 -15.53 14.76
CA ALA A 503 -9.09 -15.88 15.00
C ALA A 503 -10.00 -15.48 13.83
N GLN A 504 -9.74 -14.32 13.20
CA GLN A 504 -10.48 -13.87 12.03
C GLN A 504 -10.25 -14.79 10.82
N THR A 505 -8.99 -15.17 10.55
CA THR A 505 -8.64 -16.13 9.49
C THR A 505 -9.30 -17.49 9.74
N ALA A 506 -9.20 -18.03 10.96
CA ALA A 506 -9.83 -19.30 11.31
C ALA A 506 -11.36 -19.26 11.17
N THR A 507 -12.00 -18.12 11.50
CA THR A 507 -13.45 -17.92 11.30
C THR A 507 -13.83 -17.98 9.82
N ALA A 508 -13.04 -17.35 8.95
CA ALA A 508 -13.28 -17.40 7.51
C ALA A 508 -13.07 -18.81 6.93
N HIS A 509 -12.05 -19.53 7.41
CA HIS A 509 -11.76 -20.90 6.98
C HIS A 509 -12.80 -21.92 7.47
N GLU A 510 -13.35 -21.73 8.68
CA GLU A 510 -14.48 -22.51 9.19
C GLU A 510 -15.73 -22.32 8.30
N ALA A 511 -16.03 -21.08 7.90
CA ALA A 511 -17.13 -20.78 6.97
C ALA A 511 -16.98 -21.55 5.65
N ILE A 512 -15.78 -21.51 5.05
CA ILE A 512 -15.46 -22.23 3.81
C ILE A 512 -15.59 -23.74 3.99
N ALA A 513 -15.18 -24.29 5.14
CA ALA A 513 -15.31 -25.71 5.42
C ALA A 513 -16.79 -26.14 5.45
N PHE A 514 -17.65 -25.36 6.10
CA PHE A 514 -19.10 -25.59 6.12
C PHE A 514 -19.75 -25.51 4.74
N HIS A 515 -19.35 -24.53 3.92
CA HIS A 515 -19.82 -24.43 2.54
C HIS A 515 -19.45 -25.65 1.70
N ARG A 516 -18.21 -26.15 1.83
CA ARG A 516 -17.75 -27.37 1.15
C ARG A 516 -18.42 -28.63 1.69
N LEU A 517 -18.69 -28.72 3.00
CA LEU A 517 -19.47 -29.81 3.60
C LEU A 517 -20.90 -29.85 3.05
N SER A 518 -21.52 -28.68 2.83
CA SER A 518 -22.83 -28.59 2.20
C SER A 518 -22.85 -29.26 0.82
N LEU A 519 -21.82 -29.03 -0.01
CA LEU A 519 -21.68 -29.71 -1.30
C LEU A 519 -21.60 -31.23 -1.14
N CYS A 520 -20.82 -31.72 -0.18
CA CYS A 520 -20.65 -33.15 0.07
C CYS A 520 -21.95 -33.81 0.57
N TYR A 521 -22.63 -33.19 1.54
CA TYR A 521 -23.90 -33.73 2.06
C TYR A 521 -25.01 -33.69 1.02
N THR A 522 -24.99 -32.72 0.10
CA THR A 522 -25.93 -32.64 -1.01
C THR A 522 -25.81 -33.88 -1.91
N VAL A 523 -24.59 -34.24 -2.33
CA VAL A 523 -24.39 -35.40 -3.21
C VAL A 523 -24.65 -36.74 -2.51
N GLN A 524 -24.51 -36.79 -1.17
CA GLN A 524 -24.96 -37.93 -0.36
C GLN A 524 -26.50 -38.03 -0.21
N GLY A 525 -27.25 -37.02 -0.65
CA GLY A 525 -28.70 -36.95 -0.47
C GLY A 525 -29.14 -36.55 0.94
N HIS A 526 -28.22 -36.09 1.80
CA HIS A 526 -28.52 -35.61 3.15
C HIS A 526 -28.81 -34.10 3.15
N LEU A 527 -29.94 -33.71 2.54
CA LEU A 527 -30.29 -32.29 2.30
C LEU A 527 -30.44 -31.48 3.59
N ASP A 528 -31.01 -32.04 4.66
CA ASP A 528 -31.08 -31.38 5.99
C ASP A 528 -29.70 -30.98 6.52
N LYS A 529 -28.72 -31.88 6.38
CA LYS A 529 -27.33 -31.61 6.79
C LYS A 529 -26.68 -30.57 5.87
N ALA A 530 -26.97 -30.64 4.57
CA ALA A 530 -26.44 -29.68 3.60
C ALA A 530 -26.93 -28.26 3.87
N ILE A 531 -28.23 -28.09 4.16
CA ILE A 531 -28.85 -26.82 4.54
C ILE A 531 -28.26 -26.32 5.86
N GLY A 532 -28.16 -27.19 6.87
CA GLY A 532 -27.58 -26.85 8.18
C GLY A 532 -26.14 -26.34 8.06
N ALA A 533 -25.29 -27.08 7.33
CA ALA A 533 -23.91 -26.69 7.07
C ALA A 533 -23.82 -25.35 6.31
N ALA A 534 -24.57 -25.18 5.22
CA ALA A 534 -24.54 -23.92 4.46
C ALA A 534 -25.01 -22.71 5.28
N CYS A 535 -26.05 -22.89 6.10
CA CYS A 535 -26.56 -21.87 7.01
C CYS A 535 -25.50 -21.45 8.05
N ASP A 536 -24.83 -22.40 8.68
CA ASP A 536 -23.77 -22.11 9.64
C ASP A 536 -22.56 -21.41 8.99
N GLY A 537 -22.17 -21.84 7.79
CA GLY A 537 -21.15 -21.16 7.00
C GLY A 537 -21.54 -19.72 6.64
N GLN A 538 -22.79 -19.48 6.27
CA GLN A 538 -23.30 -18.14 5.97
C GLN A 538 -23.30 -17.22 7.20
N LYS A 539 -23.68 -17.72 8.39
CA LYS A 539 -23.61 -16.93 9.63
C LYS A 539 -22.18 -16.43 9.89
N LEU A 540 -21.18 -17.30 9.73
CA LEU A 540 -19.77 -16.93 9.90
C LEU A 540 -19.29 -15.97 8.80
N ALA A 541 -19.74 -16.14 7.55
CA ALA A 541 -19.43 -15.22 6.47
C ALA A 541 -19.98 -13.81 6.74
N ILE A 542 -21.23 -13.70 7.22
CA ILE A 542 -21.84 -12.42 7.60
C ILE A 542 -21.07 -11.75 8.74
N GLN A 543 -20.61 -12.51 9.75
CA GLN A 543 -19.78 -11.99 10.84
C GLN A 543 -18.47 -11.38 10.36
N SER A 544 -17.93 -11.83 9.22
CA SER A 544 -16.69 -11.28 8.66
C SER A 544 -16.87 -9.88 8.06
N GLY A 545 -18.09 -9.49 7.68
CA GLY A 545 -18.39 -8.22 6.99
C GLY A 545 -17.88 -8.13 5.55
N ASP A 546 -17.20 -9.15 5.04
CA ASP A 546 -16.64 -9.19 3.68
C ASP A 546 -17.76 -9.47 2.65
N PRO A 547 -18.09 -8.52 1.75
CA PRO A 547 -19.17 -8.70 0.80
C PRO A 547 -18.97 -9.89 -0.13
N SER A 548 -17.73 -10.22 -0.50
CA SER A 548 -17.44 -11.34 -1.39
C SER A 548 -17.67 -12.66 -0.67
N LYS A 549 -17.21 -12.80 0.58
CA LYS A 549 -17.48 -14.02 1.38
C LYS A 549 -18.98 -14.21 1.62
N ILE A 550 -19.72 -13.12 1.85
CA ILE A 550 -21.17 -13.17 1.98
C ILE A 550 -21.81 -13.64 0.68
N ALA A 551 -21.42 -13.08 -0.47
CA ALA A 551 -21.94 -13.50 -1.78
C ALA A 551 -21.62 -14.97 -2.08
N PHE A 552 -20.40 -15.44 -1.82
CA PHE A 552 -20.06 -16.88 -1.92
C PHE A 552 -20.94 -17.73 -1.00
N SER A 553 -21.21 -17.31 0.23
CA SER A 553 -22.05 -18.09 1.14
C SER A 553 -23.51 -18.24 0.65
N ARG A 554 -24.03 -17.23 -0.06
CA ARG A 554 -25.37 -17.24 -0.65
C ARG A 554 -25.50 -18.31 -1.74
N LEU A 555 -24.44 -18.57 -2.51
CA LEU A 555 -24.41 -19.68 -3.47
C LEU A 555 -24.69 -20.99 -2.76
N TYR A 556 -23.89 -21.34 -1.75
CA TYR A 556 -23.98 -22.65 -1.10
C TYR A 556 -25.32 -22.84 -0.39
N TYR A 557 -25.81 -21.79 0.28
CA TYR A 557 -27.09 -21.87 0.97
C TYR A 557 -28.27 -21.92 -0.01
N GLY A 558 -28.28 -21.05 -1.01
CA GLY A 558 -29.32 -21.05 -2.04
C GLY A 558 -29.35 -22.35 -2.84
N ARG A 559 -28.18 -22.93 -3.15
CA ARG A 559 -28.08 -24.23 -3.83
C ARG A 559 -28.64 -25.38 -2.98
N ALA A 560 -28.31 -25.43 -1.70
CA ALA A 560 -28.84 -26.46 -0.80
C ALA A 560 -30.37 -26.37 -0.67
N LEU A 561 -30.92 -25.15 -0.56
CA LEU A 561 -32.36 -24.89 -0.55
C LEU A 561 -33.03 -25.29 -1.87
N LEU A 562 -32.41 -24.94 -3.00
CA LEU A 562 -32.94 -25.26 -4.33
C LEU A 562 -33.09 -26.77 -4.52
N LEU A 563 -32.07 -27.54 -4.12
CA LEU A 563 -32.07 -29.01 -4.26
C LEU A 563 -33.03 -29.70 -3.28
N ASP A 564 -33.38 -29.04 -2.19
CA ASP A 564 -34.47 -29.44 -1.29
C ASP A 564 -35.86 -29.04 -1.78
N GLY A 565 -35.95 -28.32 -2.91
CA GLY A 565 -37.21 -27.87 -3.50
C GLY A 565 -37.72 -26.52 -2.96
N GLN A 566 -36.97 -25.86 -2.07
CA GLN A 566 -37.28 -24.54 -1.52
C GLN A 566 -36.84 -23.42 -2.49
N LYS A 567 -37.53 -23.36 -3.64
CA LYS A 567 -37.12 -22.50 -4.76
C LYS A 567 -37.19 -20.99 -4.44
N GLU A 568 -38.20 -20.56 -3.69
CA GLU A 568 -38.37 -19.13 -3.37
C GLU A 568 -37.26 -18.63 -2.44
N GLU A 569 -36.94 -19.42 -1.41
CA GLU A 569 -35.86 -19.16 -0.47
C GLU A 569 -34.49 -19.21 -1.16
N ALA A 570 -34.30 -20.15 -2.10
CA ALA A 570 -33.10 -20.21 -2.92
C ALA A 570 -32.92 -18.94 -3.78
N LEU A 571 -33.99 -18.50 -4.45
CA LEU A 571 -33.97 -17.27 -5.24
C LEU A 571 -33.69 -16.03 -4.39
N ALA A 572 -34.18 -15.97 -3.16
CA ALA A 572 -33.85 -14.88 -2.24
C ALA A 572 -32.35 -14.83 -1.90
N GLN A 573 -31.66 -15.98 -1.90
CA GLN A 573 -30.19 -16.02 -1.76
C GLN A 573 -29.49 -15.57 -3.04
N PHE A 574 -29.99 -15.99 -4.21
CA PHE A 574 -29.39 -15.63 -5.50
C PHE A 574 -29.61 -14.16 -5.89
N ASN A 575 -30.71 -13.56 -5.42
CA ASN A 575 -31.15 -12.20 -5.74
C ASN A 575 -31.18 -11.33 -4.46
N PRO A 576 -30.03 -11.09 -3.81
CA PRO A 576 -29.97 -10.33 -2.58
C PRO A 576 -30.32 -8.85 -2.81
N SER A 577 -30.92 -8.23 -1.80
CA SER A 577 -31.34 -6.82 -1.82
C SER A 577 -30.19 -5.82 -1.91
N ASP A 578 -28.96 -6.21 -1.54
CA ASP A 578 -27.75 -5.39 -1.71
C ASP A 578 -27.17 -5.45 -3.14
N GLY A 579 -27.76 -6.27 -4.01
CA GLY A 579 -27.42 -6.41 -5.43
C GLY A 579 -26.10 -7.15 -5.71
N TYR A 580 -25.29 -7.49 -4.69
CA TYR A 580 -24.07 -8.26 -4.91
C TYR A 580 -24.37 -9.77 -4.89
N THR A 581 -24.65 -10.29 -6.09
CA THR A 581 -25.12 -11.66 -6.29
C THR A 581 -24.00 -12.70 -6.17
N PRO A 582 -24.31 -13.96 -5.82
CA PRO A 582 -23.35 -15.06 -5.94
C PRO A 582 -22.81 -15.21 -7.37
N VAL A 583 -23.63 -15.01 -8.40
CA VAL A 583 -23.19 -15.03 -9.81
C VAL A 583 -22.09 -13.99 -10.05
N ALA A 584 -22.26 -12.78 -9.52
CA ALA A 584 -21.28 -11.71 -9.62
C ALA A 584 -19.96 -12.02 -8.90
N ALA A 585 -20.03 -12.64 -7.72
CA ALA A 585 -18.83 -13.07 -6.99
C ALA A 585 -18.05 -14.16 -7.75
N LEU A 586 -18.74 -15.16 -8.29
CA LEU A 586 -18.11 -16.23 -9.09
C LEU A 586 -17.48 -15.72 -10.39
N SER A 587 -18.07 -14.69 -10.99
CA SER A 587 -17.58 -14.09 -12.25
C SER A 587 -16.23 -13.35 -12.10
N LYS A 588 -15.78 -13.08 -10.87
CA LYS A 588 -14.46 -12.48 -10.59
C LYS A 588 -13.31 -13.48 -10.72
N GLU A 589 -13.56 -14.75 -10.41
CA GLU A 589 -12.55 -15.83 -10.42
C GLU A 589 -13.03 -17.01 -11.30
N PRO A 590 -13.29 -16.79 -12.60
CA PRO A 590 -14.01 -17.74 -13.45
C PRO A 590 -13.21 -19.03 -13.71
N CYS A 591 -13.80 -20.17 -13.36
CA CYS A 591 -13.30 -21.50 -13.66
C CYS A 591 -14.44 -22.44 -14.05
N GLU A 592 -14.16 -23.65 -14.56
CA GLU A 592 -15.21 -24.59 -14.98
C GLU A 592 -16.17 -24.97 -13.85
N GLU A 593 -15.66 -25.17 -12.64
CA GLU A 593 -16.49 -25.43 -11.45
C GLU A 593 -17.51 -24.30 -11.26
N TYR A 594 -17.04 -23.05 -11.31
CA TYR A 594 -17.89 -21.88 -11.09
C TYR A 594 -18.86 -21.65 -12.23
N ARG A 595 -18.47 -21.93 -13.48
CA ARG A 595 -19.40 -21.91 -14.62
C ARG A 595 -20.53 -22.92 -14.45
N GLY A 596 -20.24 -24.09 -13.85
CA GLY A 596 -21.27 -25.06 -13.44
C GLY A 596 -22.31 -24.42 -12.52
N TYR A 597 -21.87 -23.84 -11.40
CA TYR A 597 -22.77 -23.17 -10.46
C TYR A 597 -23.50 -21.95 -11.05
N ILE A 598 -22.83 -21.18 -11.90
CA ILE A 598 -23.45 -20.05 -12.60
C ILE A 598 -24.62 -20.54 -13.46
N ARG A 599 -24.42 -21.61 -14.25
CA ARG A 599 -25.50 -22.21 -15.06
C ARG A 599 -26.66 -22.72 -14.19
N GLU A 600 -26.36 -23.43 -13.09
CA GLU A 600 -27.39 -23.89 -12.15
C GLU A 600 -28.24 -22.72 -11.60
N MET A 601 -27.60 -21.61 -11.21
CA MET A 601 -28.31 -20.43 -10.72
C MET A 601 -29.13 -19.73 -11.82
N ILE A 602 -28.61 -19.65 -13.04
CA ILE A 602 -29.32 -19.11 -14.20
C ILE A 602 -30.58 -19.94 -14.47
N ASP A 603 -30.45 -21.27 -14.50
CA ASP A 603 -31.57 -22.19 -14.73
C ASP A 603 -32.61 -22.10 -13.60
N ALA A 604 -32.17 -21.80 -12.38
CA ALA A 604 -33.06 -21.56 -11.24
C ALA A 604 -33.85 -20.22 -11.35
N GLY A 605 -33.37 -19.26 -12.13
CA GLY A 605 -33.97 -17.94 -12.32
C GLY A 605 -33.24 -16.80 -11.59
N ALA A 606 -31.93 -16.90 -11.37
CA ALA A 606 -31.13 -15.81 -10.83
C ALA A 606 -31.19 -14.57 -11.74
N ASP A 607 -31.33 -13.40 -11.13
CA ASP A 607 -31.40 -12.10 -11.82
C ASP A 607 -29.98 -11.59 -12.12
N LEU A 608 -29.63 -11.61 -13.41
CA LEU A 608 -28.33 -11.19 -13.89
C LEU A 608 -28.21 -9.66 -14.05
N THR A 609 -29.31 -8.93 -13.91
CA THR A 609 -29.38 -7.46 -14.07
C THR A 609 -29.01 -6.72 -12.78
N LEU A 610 -28.97 -7.43 -11.64
CA LEU A 610 -28.58 -6.87 -10.35
C LEU A 610 -27.15 -6.33 -10.36
N ARG A 611 -26.97 -5.24 -9.62
CA ARG A 611 -25.71 -4.50 -9.53
C ARG A 611 -25.33 -4.31 -8.08
N ASP A 612 -24.06 -4.52 -7.78
CA ASP A 612 -23.53 -4.25 -6.44
C ASP A 612 -23.58 -2.75 -6.09
N ARG A 613 -23.14 -2.41 -4.87
CA ARG A 613 -23.06 -1.03 -4.39
C ARG A 613 -22.16 -0.14 -5.28
N SER A 614 -21.21 -0.73 -6.00
CA SER A 614 -20.30 -0.04 -6.92
C SER A 614 -20.88 0.14 -8.32
N GLY A 615 -22.00 -0.53 -8.63
CA GLY A 615 -22.68 -0.47 -9.93
C GLY A 615 -22.31 -1.60 -10.89
N TYR A 616 -21.57 -2.60 -10.43
CA TYR A 616 -21.12 -3.73 -11.24
C TYR A 616 -22.08 -4.91 -11.15
N SER A 617 -22.46 -5.43 -12.31
CA SER A 617 -23.19 -6.68 -12.52
C SER A 617 -22.25 -7.87 -12.62
N ALA A 618 -22.82 -9.07 -12.74
CA ALA A 618 -22.04 -10.27 -13.02
C ALA A 618 -21.28 -10.20 -14.34
N LEU A 619 -21.90 -9.65 -15.40
CA LEU A 619 -21.24 -9.48 -16.69
C LEU A 619 -20.06 -8.52 -16.60
N ASP A 620 -20.21 -7.42 -15.85
CA ASP A 620 -19.11 -6.47 -15.64
C ASP A 620 -17.88 -7.18 -15.04
N PHE A 621 -18.07 -8.04 -14.02
CA PHE A 621 -16.96 -8.81 -13.43
C PHE A 621 -16.34 -9.83 -14.40
N ALA A 622 -17.13 -10.48 -15.24
CA ALA A 622 -16.61 -11.39 -16.27
C ALA A 622 -15.79 -10.65 -17.35
N VAL A 623 -16.21 -9.44 -17.72
CA VAL A 623 -15.44 -8.57 -18.64
C VAL A 623 -14.13 -8.09 -18.00
N TYR A 624 -14.14 -7.83 -16.69
CA TYR A 624 -12.94 -7.44 -15.94
C TYR A 624 -11.92 -8.57 -15.78
N SER A 625 -12.36 -9.80 -15.54
CA SER A 625 -11.47 -10.97 -15.46
C SER A 625 -10.88 -11.32 -16.83
N GLY A 626 -11.54 -10.91 -17.92
CA GLY A 626 -11.12 -11.18 -19.29
C GLY A 626 -11.48 -12.58 -19.76
N ASP A 627 -12.44 -13.23 -19.10
CA ASP A 627 -12.85 -14.59 -19.40
C ASP A 627 -14.03 -14.63 -20.38
N GLU A 628 -13.72 -14.84 -21.66
CA GLU A 628 -14.71 -14.83 -22.75
C GLU A 628 -15.80 -15.89 -22.55
N LEU A 629 -15.46 -17.07 -22.05
CA LEU A 629 -16.44 -18.14 -21.83
C LEU A 629 -17.52 -17.77 -20.82
N THR A 630 -17.14 -17.15 -19.70
CA THR A 630 -18.11 -16.70 -18.69
C THR A 630 -18.92 -15.51 -19.21
N GLN A 631 -18.29 -14.62 -19.99
CA GLN A 631 -19.01 -13.53 -20.66
C GLN A 631 -20.09 -14.08 -21.60
N ASP A 632 -19.74 -15.07 -22.43
CA ASP A 632 -20.68 -15.68 -23.38
C ASP A 632 -21.87 -16.34 -22.66
N ILE A 633 -21.62 -17.07 -21.57
CA ILE A 633 -22.68 -17.68 -20.74
C ILE A 633 -23.63 -16.61 -20.20
N LEU A 634 -23.10 -15.52 -19.66
CA LEU A 634 -23.89 -14.44 -19.07
C LEU A 634 -24.65 -13.64 -20.13
N ILE A 635 -24.03 -13.35 -21.28
CA ILE A 635 -24.66 -12.65 -22.41
C ILE A 635 -25.80 -13.50 -22.97
N GLU A 636 -25.57 -14.79 -23.20
CA GLU A 636 -26.61 -15.70 -23.69
C GLU A 636 -27.78 -15.77 -22.71
N ALA A 637 -27.51 -15.88 -21.42
CA ALA A 637 -28.55 -15.91 -20.39
C ALA A 637 -29.33 -14.59 -20.27
N LEU A 638 -28.64 -13.45 -20.28
CA LEU A 638 -29.27 -12.12 -20.31
C LEU A 638 -30.20 -11.98 -21.52
N ASN A 639 -29.76 -12.42 -22.71
CA ASN A 639 -30.58 -12.37 -23.92
C ASN A 639 -31.86 -13.22 -23.82
N ARG A 640 -31.83 -14.32 -23.06
CA ARG A 640 -33.02 -15.15 -22.80
C ARG A 640 -33.96 -14.54 -21.76
N GLN A 641 -33.43 -13.76 -20.82
CA GLN A 641 -34.22 -13.08 -19.77
C GLN A 641 -34.91 -11.81 -20.27
N LEU A 642 -34.42 -11.20 -21.35
CA LEU A 642 -35.00 -10.00 -21.99
C LEU A 642 -36.10 -10.37 -22.99
N ASN A 643 -37.16 -9.55 -23.11
CA ASN A 643 -38.28 -9.82 -24.01
C ASN A 643 -37.93 -9.56 -25.49
N HIS A 644 -38.68 -10.17 -26.42
CA HIS A 644 -38.41 -10.13 -27.87
C HIS A 644 -38.32 -8.70 -28.48
N ASP A 645 -38.99 -7.70 -27.89
CA ASP A 645 -38.93 -6.28 -28.29
C ASP A 645 -37.68 -5.55 -27.75
N GLU A 646 -37.06 -6.05 -26.67
CA GLU A 646 -35.82 -5.54 -26.07
C GLU A 646 -34.56 -6.14 -26.76
N VAL A 647 -34.69 -7.36 -27.30
CA VAL A 647 -33.59 -8.14 -27.90
C VAL A 647 -33.08 -7.58 -29.25
N GLN A 648 -33.84 -6.75 -29.97
CA GLN A 648 -33.35 -6.13 -31.23
C GLN A 648 -32.44 -4.91 -31.01
N GLN A 649 -32.34 -4.38 -29.79
CA GLN A 649 -31.48 -3.24 -29.44
C GLN A 649 -30.38 -3.61 -28.41
N HIS A 650 -30.65 -4.50 -27.45
CA HIS A 650 -29.82 -4.65 -26.25
C HIS A 650 -28.65 -5.68 -26.21
N PRO A 651 -28.54 -6.73 -27.06
CA PRO A 651 -27.50 -7.76 -26.90
C PRO A 651 -26.07 -7.21 -27.03
N SER A 652 -25.86 -6.32 -28.00
CA SER A 652 -24.59 -5.60 -28.19
C SER A 652 -24.40 -4.47 -27.18
N GLU A 653 -25.48 -3.95 -26.59
CA GLU A 653 -25.42 -2.81 -25.68
C GLU A 653 -24.94 -3.20 -24.29
N SER A 654 -25.38 -4.33 -23.72
CA SER A 654 -24.91 -4.77 -22.39
C SER A 654 -23.41 -5.06 -22.38
N ALA A 655 -22.90 -5.77 -23.41
CA ALA A 655 -21.48 -6.02 -23.56
C ALA A 655 -20.68 -4.72 -23.83
N LEU A 656 -21.20 -3.83 -24.67
CA LEU A 656 -20.59 -2.52 -24.94
C LEU A 656 -20.59 -1.62 -23.70
N GLU A 657 -21.65 -1.66 -22.88
CA GLU A 657 -21.75 -0.91 -21.64
C GLU A 657 -20.77 -1.45 -20.60
N SER A 658 -20.65 -2.77 -20.45
CA SER A 658 -19.63 -3.39 -19.58
C SER A 658 -18.21 -3.06 -20.05
N ALA A 659 -17.94 -3.09 -21.36
CA ALA A 659 -16.65 -2.67 -21.91
C ALA A 659 -16.37 -1.18 -21.63
N LEU A 660 -17.38 -0.31 -21.75
CA LEU A 660 -17.27 1.11 -21.42
C LEU A 660 -17.05 1.34 -19.92
N ARG A 661 -17.77 0.64 -19.04
CA ARG A 661 -17.53 0.65 -17.58
C ARG A 661 -16.13 0.18 -17.24
N LYS A 662 -15.62 -0.82 -17.98
CA LYS A 662 -14.23 -1.25 -17.84
C LYS A 662 -13.26 -0.13 -18.18
N GLY A 663 -13.47 0.54 -19.31
CA GLY A 663 -12.73 1.72 -19.69
C GLY A 663 -12.74 2.83 -18.63
N TYR A 664 -13.90 3.16 -18.05
CA TYR A 664 -13.99 4.16 -16.98
C TYR A 664 -13.19 3.77 -15.74
N ARG A 665 -13.33 2.52 -15.27
CA ARG A 665 -12.61 2.03 -14.09
C ARG A 665 -11.10 2.11 -14.33
N GLU A 666 -10.61 1.59 -15.44
CA GLU A 666 -9.18 1.59 -15.77
C GLU A 666 -8.66 3.03 -15.91
N LEU A 667 -9.36 3.91 -16.62
CA LEU A 667 -8.91 5.29 -16.79
C LEU A 667 -8.92 6.07 -15.47
N LEU A 668 -10.01 6.02 -14.69
CA LEU A 668 -10.12 6.80 -13.45
C LEU A 668 -9.24 6.22 -12.34
N GLN A 669 -9.33 4.92 -12.10
CA GLN A 669 -8.70 4.28 -10.94
C GLN A 669 -7.26 3.85 -11.19
N GLU A 670 -6.91 3.49 -12.43
CA GLU A 670 -5.59 2.92 -12.73
C GLU A 670 -4.67 3.87 -13.50
N VAL A 671 -5.22 4.85 -14.23
CA VAL A 671 -4.43 5.83 -14.98
C VAL A 671 -4.37 7.17 -14.25
N LEU A 672 -5.52 7.72 -13.85
CA LEU A 672 -5.61 9.07 -13.29
C LEU A 672 -5.37 9.11 -11.77
N ARG A 673 -6.00 8.22 -11.00
CA ARG A 673 -5.86 8.19 -9.52
C ARG A 673 -4.41 8.05 -9.02
N PRO A 674 -3.52 7.24 -9.63
CA PRO A 674 -2.13 7.18 -9.21
C PRO A 674 -1.40 8.54 -9.33
N VAL A 675 -1.67 9.28 -10.40
CA VAL A 675 -1.11 10.64 -10.61
C VAL A 675 -1.69 11.63 -9.61
N LEU A 676 -2.99 11.52 -9.27
CA LEU A 676 -3.65 12.35 -8.26
C LEU A 676 -3.08 12.15 -6.84
N LEU A 677 -2.65 10.91 -6.52
CA LEU A 677 -2.05 10.55 -5.22
C LEU A 677 -0.60 11.05 -5.05
N GLU A 678 0.08 11.47 -6.12
CA GLU A 678 1.45 11.97 -6.05
C GLU A 678 1.55 13.26 -5.22
N ALA A 679 2.68 13.46 -4.53
CA ALA A 679 2.86 14.56 -3.58
C ALA A 679 2.91 15.96 -4.25
N ASP A 680 3.48 16.04 -5.46
CA ASP A 680 3.55 17.31 -6.21
C ASP A 680 2.21 17.60 -6.91
N LYS A 681 1.41 18.47 -6.28
CA LYS A 681 0.08 18.85 -6.75
C LYS A 681 0.09 19.90 -7.87
N ARG A 682 1.17 20.67 -8.06
CA ARG A 682 1.19 21.73 -9.08
C ARG A 682 1.35 21.17 -10.47
N SER A 683 2.21 20.15 -10.64
CA SER A 683 2.43 19.50 -11.93
C SER A 683 1.54 18.26 -12.14
N SER A 684 0.64 17.94 -11.21
CA SER A 684 -0.22 16.75 -11.29
C SER A 684 -1.21 16.85 -12.46
N ILE A 685 -1.82 18.03 -12.70
CA ILE A 685 -2.81 18.21 -13.78
C ILE A 685 -2.18 17.99 -15.17
N THR A 686 -0.99 18.55 -15.42
CA THR A 686 -0.28 18.31 -16.70
C THR A 686 0.06 16.84 -16.88
N ARG A 687 0.51 16.17 -15.81
CA ARG A 687 0.75 14.72 -15.83
C ARG A 687 -0.53 13.91 -16.04
N LEU A 688 -1.69 14.34 -15.54
CA LEU A 688 -2.98 13.70 -15.83
C LEU A 688 -3.30 13.73 -17.32
N ARG A 689 -3.09 14.88 -17.99
CA ARG A 689 -3.29 15.01 -19.44
C ARG A 689 -2.35 14.09 -20.22
N GLN A 690 -1.08 14.04 -19.82
CA GLN A 690 -0.08 13.14 -20.42
C GLN A 690 -0.43 11.66 -20.21
N ALA A 691 -0.84 11.27 -19.00
CA ALA A 691 -1.22 9.91 -18.67
C ALA A 691 -2.45 9.46 -19.47
N TYR A 692 -3.47 10.32 -19.56
CA TYR A 692 -4.67 10.06 -20.36
C TYR A 692 -4.36 9.94 -21.86
N ALA A 693 -3.61 10.90 -22.41
CA ALA A 693 -3.21 10.87 -23.81
C ALA A 693 -2.37 9.63 -24.15
N LYS A 694 -1.45 9.24 -23.26
CA LYS A 694 -0.66 8.02 -23.39
C LYS A 694 -1.55 6.78 -23.37
N ALA A 695 -2.51 6.69 -22.45
CA ALA A 695 -3.42 5.55 -22.35
C ALA A 695 -4.22 5.34 -23.65
N LEU A 696 -4.78 6.42 -24.22
CA LEU A 696 -5.50 6.34 -25.50
C LEU A 696 -4.57 6.03 -26.68
N ALA A 697 -3.31 6.48 -26.65
CA ALA A 697 -2.35 6.18 -27.71
C ALA A 697 -1.89 4.71 -27.69
N THR A 698 -1.78 4.12 -26.50
CA THR A 698 -1.33 2.72 -26.33
C THR A 698 -2.44 1.70 -26.48
N ASP A 699 -3.70 2.07 -26.20
CA ASP A 699 -4.85 1.18 -26.20
C ASP A 699 -5.91 1.60 -27.23
N LYS A 700 -5.99 0.81 -28.31
CA LYS A 700 -6.93 1.07 -29.41
C LYS A 700 -8.38 0.89 -28.98
N GLU A 701 -8.68 0.00 -28.04
CA GLU A 701 -10.05 -0.21 -27.55
C GLU A 701 -10.52 1.02 -26.78
N LYS A 702 -9.66 1.56 -25.90
CA LYS A 702 -9.95 2.82 -25.20
C LYS A 702 -10.11 3.99 -26.16
N ALA A 703 -9.31 4.09 -27.22
CA ALA A 703 -9.44 5.13 -28.25
C ALA A 703 -10.73 5.03 -29.09
N LEU A 704 -11.35 3.84 -29.14
CA LEU A 704 -12.67 3.64 -29.74
C LEU A 704 -13.81 3.97 -28.77
N GLN A 705 -13.56 3.97 -27.47
CA GLN A 705 -14.56 4.26 -26.43
C GLN A 705 -14.55 5.73 -25.98
N PHE A 706 -13.37 6.38 -25.94
CA PHE A 706 -13.20 7.72 -25.39
C PHE A 706 -12.44 8.64 -26.35
N ASP A 707 -12.87 9.91 -26.39
CA ASP A 707 -12.23 10.95 -27.19
C ASP A 707 -11.03 11.60 -26.47
N ALA A 708 -10.13 12.19 -27.23
CA ALA A 708 -8.97 12.87 -26.66
C ALA A 708 -9.35 14.18 -25.94
N PHE A 709 -8.52 14.60 -24.99
CA PHE A 709 -8.72 15.89 -24.30
C PHE A 709 -8.49 17.06 -25.27
N LYS A 710 -9.46 17.97 -25.29
CA LYS A 710 -9.54 19.12 -26.22
C LYS A 710 -9.81 20.40 -25.45
N TYR A 711 -9.49 21.56 -26.03
CA TYR A 711 -9.70 22.85 -25.40
C TYR A 711 -9.76 23.98 -26.45
N VAL A 712 -10.24 25.17 -26.04
CA VAL A 712 -10.18 26.41 -26.83
C VAL A 712 -9.32 27.43 -26.07
N ARG A 713 -8.37 28.11 -26.72
CA ARG A 713 -7.57 29.16 -26.07
C ARG A 713 -8.48 30.33 -25.67
N PHE A 714 -8.28 30.91 -24.48
CA PHE A 714 -9.11 32.02 -24.01
C PHE A 714 -9.11 33.22 -24.98
N ALA A 715 -7.96 33.57 -25.54
CA ALA A 715 -7.85 34.65 -26.53
C ALA A 715 -8.66 34.39 -27.81
N ASP A 716 -8.76 33.13 -28.25
CA ASP A 716 -9.53 32.75 -29.44
C ASP A 716 -11.03 32.70 -29.11
N PHE A 717 -11.40 32.22 -27.92
CA PHE A 717 -12.78 32.25 -27.39
C PHE A 717 -13.31 33.70 -27.26
N ALA A 718 -12.52 34.60 -26.70
CA ALA A 718 -12.86 36.02 -26.56
C ALA A 718 -12.99 36.71 -27.94
N ARG A 719 -12.08 36.43 -28.88
CA ARG A 719 -12.13 36.99 -30.24
C ARG A 719 -13.34 36.50 -31.04
N HIS A 720 -13.80 35.28 -30.78
CA HIS A 720 -14.90 34.67 -31.53
C HIS A 720 -16.26 35.32 -31.23
N GLY A 721 -16.50 35.83 -30.02
CA GLY A 721 -17.69 36.62 -29.68
C GLY A 721 -19.00 35.84 -29.49
N LYS A 722 -18.95 34.50 -29.50
CA LYS A 722 -20.08 33.59 -29.25
C LYS A 722 -19.55 32.22 -28.80
N LEU A 723 -20.42 31.30 -28.37
CA LEU A 723 -19.99 29.91 -28.08
C LEU A 723 -19.53 29.21 -29.37
N PRO A 724 -18.26 28.75 -29.46
CA PRO A 724 -17.75 28.10 -30.66
C PRO A 724 -18.30 26.68 -30.76
N LYS A 725 -18.84 26.32 -31.91
CA LYS A 725 -19.23 24.94 -32.23
C LYS A 725 -18.00 24.12 -32.60
N SER A 726 -18.00 22.82 -32.31
CA SER A 726 -16.92 21.89 -32.67
C SER A 726 -16.44 21.95 -34.13
N SER A 727 -17.33 22.30 -35.07
CA SER A 727 -17.04 22.43 -36.51
C SER A 727 -16.41 23.77 -36.93
N GLU A 728 -16.26 24.73 -36.01
CA GLU A 728 -15.74 26.08 -36.31
C GLU A 728 -14.21 26.17 -36.17
N ASN A 729 -13.51 25.05 -36.03
CA ASN A 729 -12.04 24.91 -36.07
C ASN A 729 -11.26 25.77 -35.06
N LEU A 730 -11.89 26.13 -33.93
CA LEU A 730 -11.24 26.83 -32.80
C LEU A 730 -10.71 25.87 -31.73
N THR A 731 -11.17 24.62 -31.76
CA THR A 731 -10.82 23.57 -30.80
C THR A 731 -9.46 22.97 -31.14
N ARG A 732 -8.60 22.84 -30.12
CA ARG A 732 -7.29 22.19 -30.21
C ARG A 732 -7.30 20.89 -29.41
N ARG A 733 -6.52 19.91 -29.84
CA ARG A 733 -6.28 18.68 -29.08
C ARG A 733 -5.01 18.82 -28.25
N PHE A 734 -5.02 18.27 -27.03
CA PHE A 734 -3.80 18.17 -26.23
C PHE A 734 -2.75 17.31 -26.96
N GLY A 735 -1.53 17.87 -27.10
CA GLY A 735 -0.42 17.28 -27.86
C GLY A 735 -0.25 17.79 -29.30
N ASP A 736 -1.22 18.55 -29.85
CA ASP A 736 -1.08 19.16 -31.19
C ASP A 736 -0.15 20.39 -31.16
N ASP A 737 -0.26 21.19 -30.11
CA ASP A 737 0.69 22.25 -29.77
C ASP A 737 1.73 21.66 -28.81
N GLY A 738 2.98 22.18 -28.80
CA GLY A 738 4.00 21.73 -27.84
C GLY A 738 3.53 21.80 -26.39
N ASP A 739 4.19 21.05 -25.49
CA ASP A 739 3.79 20.90 -24.08
C ASP A 739 3.98 22.21 -23.26
N GLU A 740 3.17 23.23 -23.55
CA GLU A 740 3.06 24.45 -22.74
C GLU A 740 2.26 24.17 -21.46
N GLU A 741 2.58 24.88 -20.37
CA GLU A 741 1.83 24.79 -19.13
C GLU A 741 0.47 25.48 -19.29
N LEU A 742 -0.58 24.69 -19.54
CA LEU A 742 -1.94 25.18 -19.78
C LEU A 742 -2.77 25.24 -18.50
N TYR A 743 -3.49 26.35 -18.30
CA TYR A 743 -4.51 26.49 -17.26
C TYR A 743 -5.91 26.34 -17.88
N VAL A 744 -6.50 25.15 -17.77
CA VAL A 744 -7.78 24.83 -18.41
C VAL A 744 -8.93 24.95 -17.42
N ILE A 745 -9.94 25.75 -17.77
CA ILE A 745 -11.15 25.96 -16.99
C ILE A 745 -12.30 25.20 -17.66
N PHE A 746 -12.93 24.29 -16.93
CA PHE A 746 -14.12 23.57 -17.36
C PHE A 746 -15.35 24.45 -17.11
N MET A 747 -16.10 24.76 -18.17
CA MET A 747 -17.37 25.47 -18.06
C MET A 747 -18.51 24.48 -17.95
N SER A 748 -19.14 24.40 -16.78
CA SER A 748 -20.34 23.59 -16.56
C SER A 748 -21.58 24.49 -16.60
N TYR A 749 -22.55 24.16 -17.45
CA TYR A 749 -23.70 25.04 -17.72
C TYR A 749 -24.91 24.27 -18.29
N THR A 750 -26.06 24.93 -18.30
CA THR A 750 -27.32 24.37 -18.83
C THR A 750 -27.50 24.67 -20.32
N TRP A 751 -28.02 23.70 -21.08
CA TRP A 751 -28.42 23.92 -22.48
C TRP A 751 -29.79 24.60 -22.55
N SER A 752 -29.88 25.74 -23.21
CA SER A 752 -31.16 26.42 -23.48
C SER A 752 -31.93 25.71 -24.61
N LYS A 753 -33.28 25.67 -24.53
CA LYS A 753 -34.14 24.92 -25.48
C LYS A 753 -34.80 25.76 -26.58
N GLN A 754 -34.58 27.08 -26.67
CA GLN A 754 -35.33 27.93 -27.60
C GLN A 754 -34.47 28.51 -28.73
N LYS A 755 -34.69 28.01 -29.96
CA LYS A 755 -34.67 28.85 -31.17
C LYS A 755 -36.08 28.87 -31.76
N ARG A 756 -36.63 30.07 -31.99
CA ARG A 756 -37.87 30.25 -32.78
C ARG A 756 -37.69 29.83 -34.25
N VAL A 757 -36.45 29.60 -34.72
CA VAL A 757 -36.15 29.13 -36.08
C VAL A 757 -34.91 28.20 -36.10
N GLY A 758 -35.13 26.88 -36.16
CA GLY A 758 -34.35 25.99 -37.03
C GLY A 758 -33.06 25.27 -36.55
N GLY A 759 -32.62 25.33 -35.28
CA GLY A 759 -31.47 24.52 -34.85
C GLY A 759 -31.26 24.41 -33.34
N PHE A 760 -30.72 23.26 -32.89
CA PHE A 760 -30.35 22.99 -31.49
C PHE A 760 -29.03 23.72 -31.15
N SER A 761 -29.02 24.53 -30.10
CA SER A 761 -27.85 25.26 -29.64
C SER A 761 -27.93 25.45 -28.13
N PRO A 762 -26.80 25.40 -27.40
CA PRO A 762 -26.78 25.71 -25.98
C PRO A 762 -27.11 27.16 -25.63
N ASP A 763 -26.88 28.10 -26.57
CA ASP A 763 -27.03 29.54 -26.37
C ASP A 763 -28.23 30.12 -27.12
N ASP A 764 -28.68 31.29 -26.66
CA ASP A 764 -29.75 32.05 -27.30
C ASP A 764 -29.22 32.98 -28.41
N MET A 765 -30.13 33.73 -29.05
CA MET A 765 -29.77 34.66 -30.14
C MET A 765 -28.95 35.87 -29.68
N GLU A 766 -28.98 36.18 -28.39
CA GLU A 766 -28.24 37.31 -27.78
C GLU A 766 -26.88 36.85 -27.20
N ASN A 767 -26.54 35.57 -27.38
CA ASN A 767 -25.37 34.92 -26.81
C ASN A 767 -25.28 35.09 -25.28
N THR A 768 -26.42 35.01 -24.57
CA THR A 768 -26.47 35.24 -23.12
C THR A 768 -25.51 34.33 -22.36
N LYS A 769 -25.39 33.06 -22.73
CA LYS A 769 -24.46 32.12 -22.07
C LYS A 769 -23.01 32.51 -22.30
N TYR A 770 -22.65 32.84 -23.54
CA TYR A 770 -21.30 33.33 -23.85
C TYR A 770 -20.93 34.53 -22.98
N HIS A 771 -21.79 35.55 -22.89
CA HIS A 771 -21.51 36.74 -22.08
C HIS A 771 -21.38 36.41 -20.59
N GLN A 772 -22.21 35.50 -20.06
CA GLN A 772 -22.07 35.03 -18.68
C GLN A 772 -20.74 34.30 -18.44
N MET A 773 -20.32 33.42 -19.36
CA MET A 773 -19.05 32.72 -19.28
C MET A 773 -17.87 33.70 -19.33
N MET A 774 -17.92 34.71 -20.20
CA MET A 774 -16.91 35.77 -20.27
C MET A 774 -16.81 36.54 -18.95
N SER A 775 -17.94 36.99 -18.38
CA SER A 775 -17.94 37.68 -17.08
C SER A 775 -17.39 36.81 -15.94
N ALA A 776 -17.68 35.50 -15.97
CA ALA A 776 -17.17 34.56 -14.99
C ALA A 776 -15.64 34.37 -15.11
N LEU A 777 -15.14 34.19 -16.34
CA LEU A 777 -13.71 34.07 -16.63
C LEU A 777 -12.94 35.35 -16.27
N GLU A 778 -13.48 36.52 -16.61
CA GLU A 778 -12.88 37.81 -16.23
C GLU A 778 -12.84 37.99 -14.71
N SER A 779 -13.93 37.64 -14.02
CA SER A 779 -13.98 37.69 -12.54
C SER A 779 -12.97 36.72 -11.92
N PHE A 780 -12.83 35.52 -12.49
CA PHE A 780 -11.84 34.53 -12.05
C PHE A 780 -10.42 35.06 -12.19
N LEU A 781 -10.06 35.66 -13.33
CA LEU A 781 -8.72 36.22 -13.54
C LEU A 781 -8.43 37.43 -12.65
N LEU A 782 -9.46 38.18 -12.24
CA LEU A 782 -9.32 39.26 -11.26
C LEU A 782 -9.04 38.73 -9.85
N GLU A 783 -9.68 37.63 -9.46
CA GLU A 783 -9.50 36.99 -8.14
C GLU A 783 -8.23 36.12 -8.06
N HIS A 784 -7.72 35.64 -9.19
CA HIS A 784 -6.53 34.78 -9.31
C HIS A 784 -5.41 35.43 -10.15
N PRO A 785 -4.74 36.48 -9.64
CA PRO A 785 -3.69 37.20 -10.38
C PRO A 785 -2.42 36.38 -10.62
N ASP A 786 -2.30 35.21 -9.99
CA ASP A 786 -1.25 34.22 -10.19
C ASP A 786 -1.42 33.38 -11.47
N VAL A 787 -2.59 33.41 -12.10
CA VAL A 787 -2.87 32.73 -13.36
C VAL A 787 -2.58 33.66 -14.55
N ASP A 788 -1.61 33.30 -15.39
CA ASP A 788 -1.30 34.08 -16.62
C ASP A 788 -2.45 33.94 -17.64
N PRO A 789 -3.13 35.04 -18.03
CA PRO A 789 -4.21 34.99 -19.02
C PRO A 789 -3.83 34.34 -20.37
N LYS A 790 -2.54 34.30 -20.73
CA LYS A 790 -2.07 33.67 -21.97
C LYS A 790 -2.09 32.14 -21.92
N THR A 791 -1.99 31.55 -20.74
CA THR A 791 -2.03 30.09 -20.55
C THR A 791 -3.45 29.57 -20.38
N VAL A 792 -4.43 30.47 -20.25
CA VAL A 792 -5.83 30.12 -20.00
C VAL A 792 -6.48 29.52 -21.23
N CYS A 793 -7.13 28.38 -21.01
CA CYS A 793 -7.94 27.66 -21.97
C CYS A 793 -9.31 27.37 -21.39
N VAL A 794 -10.31 27.24 -22.25
CA VAL A 794 -11.69 26.94 -21.89
C VAL A 794 -12.05 25.57 -22.44
N TRP A 795 -12.57 24.70 -21.59
CA TRP A 795 -13.23 23.47 -21.99
C TRP A 795 -14.75 23.67 -21.89
N LEU A 796 -15.46 23.38 -22.97
CA LEU A 796 -16.93 23.37 -22.99
C LEU A 796 -17.43 22.33 -24.00
N ASP A 797 -18.50 21.62 -23.66
CA ASP A 797 -19.02 20.49 -24.42
C ASP A 797 -19.36 20.83 -25.88
N TRP A 798 -19.95 22.00 -26.15
CA TRP A 798 -20.32 22.46 -27.50
C TRP A 798 -19.12 22.65 -28.45
N ALA A 799 -17.95 22.99 -27.91
CA ALA A 799 -16.73 23.16 -28.68
C ALA A 799 -15.86 21.90 -28.71
N CYS A 800 -15.77 21.22 -27.57
CA CYS A 800 -14.81 20.14 -27.34
C CYS A 800 -15.37 18.76 -27.71
N ILE A 801 -16.69 18.57 -27.73
CA ILE A 801 -17.36 17.36 -28.21
C ILE A 801 -17.85 17.59 -29.63
N ASP A 802 -17.62 16.62 -30.53
CA ASP A 802 -18.11 16.67 -31.90
C ASP A 802 -19.64 16.68 -31.94
N GLN A 803 -20.25 17.73 -32.47
CA GLN A 803 -21.70 17.93 -32.53
C GLN A 803 -22.32 17.44 -33.86
N ASP A 804 -21.51 17.05 -34.82
CA ASP A 804 -21.95 16.73 -36.18
C ASP A 804 -21.84 15.23 -36.48
N ASN A 805 -20.85 14.53 -35.92
CA ASN A 805 -20.67 13.10 -36.08
C ASN A 805 -21.07 12.33 -34.82
N ARG A 806 -22.23 11.64 -34.86
CA ARG A 806 -22.75 10.87 -33.72
C ARG A 806 -21.76 9.85 -33.14
N GLY A 807 -20.97 9.17 -33.97
CA GLY A 807 -19.99 8.19 -33.50
C GLY A 807 -18.85 8.83 -32.72
N VAL A 808 -18.41 10.03 -33.13
CA VAL A 808 -17.40 10.81 -32.40
C VAL A 808 -18.03 11.45 -31.15
N GLN A 809 -19.26 11.96 -31.27
CA GLN A 809 -20.03 12.56 -30.18
C GLN A 809 -20.15 11.62 -28.99
N THR A 810 -20.55 10.35 -29.20
CA THR A 810 -20.70 9.37 -28.13
C THR A 810 -19.40 9.18 -27.33
N ARG A 811 -18.25 9.17 -28.01
CA ARG A 811 -16.93 9.04 -27.38
C ARG A 811 -16.55 10.30 -26.59
N GLY A 812 -16.90 11.48 -27.10
CA GLY A 812 -16.71 12.75 -26.40
C GLY A 812 -17.58 12.86 -25.15
N VAL A 813 -18.85 12.46 -25.23
CA VAL A 813 -19.76 12.39 -24.07
C VAL A 813 -19.26 11.36 -23.06
N ALA A 814 -18.75 10.21 -23.52
CA ALA A 814 -18.14 9.23 -22.63
C ALA A 814 -16.87 9.77 -21.95
N ALA A 815 -16.09 10.64 -22.59
CA ALA A 815 -14.86 11.19 -22.03
C ALA A 815 -15.07 12.28 -20.96
N LEU A 816 -16.30 12.76 -20.75
CA LEU A 816 -16.63 13.89 -19.88
C LEU A 816 -16.00 13.84 -18.48
N PRO A 817 -16.14 12.75 -17.68
CA PRO A 817 -15.57 12.70 -16.34
C PRO A 817 -14.04 12.83 -16.34
N MET A 818 -13.38 12.23 -17.33
CA MET A 818 -11.93 12.32 -17.50
C MET A 818 -11.50 13.71 -17.95
N CYS A 819 -12.34 14.42 -18.71
CA CYS A 819 -12.11 15.82 -19.08
C CYS A 819 -12.18 16.74 -17.86
N VAL A 820 -13.17 16.56 -16.96
CA VAL A 820 -13.23 17.29 -15.68
C VAL A 820 -11.95 17.08 -14.86
N ALA A 821 -11.51 15.82 -14.72
CA ALA A 821 -10.30 15.49 -13.98
C ALA A 821 -9.01 16.12 -14.55
N GLN A 822 -8.98 16.40 -15.86
CA GLN A 822 -7.85 17.03 -16.56
C GLN A 822 -7.89 18.58 -16.56
N CYS A 823 -8.93 19.20 -16.01
CA CYS A 823 -9.03 20.66 -15.90
C CYS A 823 -8.44 21.16 -14.58
N ASN A 824 -7.89 22.39 -14.57
CA ASN A 824 -7.34 23.02 -13.36
C ASN A 824 -8.46 23.51 -12.44
N ALA A 825 -9.52 24.04 -13.04
CA ALA A 825 -10.67 24.54 -12.31
C ALA A 825 -11.96 24.23 -13.06
N MET A 826 -13.08 24.24 -12.34
CA MET A 826 -14.42 24.20 -12.91
C MET A 826 -15.22 25.42 -12.47
N ILE A 827 -15.89 26.07 -13.42
CA ILE A 827 -16.86 27.13 -13.14
C ILE A 827 -18.25 26.64 -13.52
N SER A 828 -19.12 26.52 -12.52
CA SER A 828 -20.54 26.21 -12.67
C SER A 828 -21.35 27.48 -12.91
N ILE A 829 -21.92 27.64 -14.10
CA ILE A 829 -22.87 28.72 -14.41
C ILE A 829 -24.24 28.34 -13.84
N THR A 830 -24.54 28.82 -12.63
CA THR A 830 -25.73 28.46 -11.87
C THR A 830 -26.94 29.29 -12.31
N GLU A 831 -28.00 28.59 -12.71
CA GLU A 831 -29.32 29.13 -13.07
C GLU A 831 -30.43 28.29 -12.43
N ASP A 832 -31.67 28.79 -12.50
CA ASP A 832 -32.86 28.09 -12.02
C ASP A 832 -32.98 26.72 -12.72
N ASN A 833 -32.66 25.63 -12.00
CA ASN A 833 -32.58 24.21 -12.42
C ASN A 833 -31.19 23.58 -12.66
N TYR A 834 -30.08 24.29 -12.45
CA TYR A 834 -28.73 23.73 -12.68
C TYR A 834 -28.50 22.41 -11.91
N TYR A 835 -28.79 22.41 -10.61
CA TYR A 835 -28.65 21.25 -9.72
C TYR A 835 -29.73 20.18 -9.92
N GLU A 836 -30.74 20.44 -10.75
CA GLU A 836 -31.73 19.43 -11.10
C GLU A 836 -31.24 18.53 -12.23
N ARG A 837 -30.13 18.84 -12.92
CA ARG A 837 -29.65 18.07 -14.07
C ARG A 837 -28.61 17.05 -13.68
N ALA A 838 -28.85 15.80 -14.05
CA ALA A 838 -27.98 14.68 -13.68
C ALA A 838 -26.53 14.81 -14.18
N TRP A 839 -26.30 15.24 -15.42
CA TRP A 839 -24.96 15.49 -15.95
C TRP A 839 -24.20 16.55 -15.15
N CYS A 840 -24.86 17.68 -14.82
CA CYS A 840 -24.27 18.73 -14.00
C CYS A 840 -23.96 18.23 -12.57
N CYS A 841 -24.83 17.38 -12.01
CA CYS A 841 -24.55 16.73 -10.73
C CYS A 841 -23.29 15.86 -10.78
N VAL A 842 -23.10 15.04 -11.84
CA VAL A 842 -21.90 14.21 -11.99
C VAL A 842 -20.64 15.07 -12.06
N GLU A 843 -20.66 16.16 -12.82
CA GLU A 843 -19.54 17.10 -12.94
C GLU A 843 -19.18 17.70 -11.56
N VAL A 844 -20.18 18.18 -10.81
CA VAL A 844 -19.99 18.74 -9.47
C VAL A 844 -19.51 17.69 -8.47
N ILE A 845 -20.08 16.49 -8.48
CA ILE A 845 -19.63 15.40 -7.62
C ILE A 845 -18.16 15.05 -7.92
N THR A 846 -17.78 15.01 -9.20
CA THR A 846 -16.41 14.71 -9.63
C THR A 846 -15.43 15.79 -9.19
N ILE A 847 -15.69 17.07 -9.48
CA ILE A 847 -14.75 18.15 -9.10
C ILE A 847 -14.62 18.26 -7.58
N ARG A 848 -15.71 18.04 -6.82
CA ARG A 848 -15.67 18.07 -5.35
C ARG A 848 -14.83 16.94 -4.78
N ALA A 849 -14.97 15.73 -5.32
CA ALA A 849 -14.13 14.61 -4.91
C ALA A 849 -12.65 14.94 -5.14
N LEU A 850 -12.34 15.52 -6.31
CA LEU A 850 -10.98 15.91 -6.70
C LEU A 850 -10.39 17.02 -5.81
N GLU A 851 -11.15 18.08 -5.58
CA GLU A 851 -10.78 19.24 -4.76
C GLU A 851 -10.53 18.84 -3.29
N ARG A 852 -11.42 18.04 -2.70
CA ARG A 852 -11.35 17.64 -1.28
C ARG A 852 -10.23 16.63 -1.01
N SER A 853 -9.99 15.72 -1.95
CA SER A 853 -9.06 14.61 -1.76
C SER A 853 -7.63 14.94 -2.16
N TYR A 854 -7.45 15.73 -3.21
CA TYR A 854 -6.14 15.91 -3.83
C TYR A 854 -5.65 17.36 -3.81
N HIS A 855 -6.53 18.32 -3.53
CA HIS A 855 -6.22 19.76 -3.43
C HIS A 855 -5.48 20.32 -4.66
N ALA A 856 -5.72 19.74 -5.84
CA ALA A 856 -5.11 20.15 -7.11
C ALA A 856 -6.07 20.89 -8.04
N HIS A 857 -7.37 20.88 -7.70
CA HIS A 857 -8.46 21.43 -8.52
C HIS A 857 -9.18 22.53 -7.74
N GLY A 858 -9.67 23.55 -8.45
CA GLY A 858 -10.56 24.57 -7.88
C GLY A 858 -11.99 24.45 -8.41
N TRP A 859 -12.99 24.71 -7.57
CA TRP A 859 -14.38 24.75 -7.99
C TRP A 859 -15.08 26.05 -7.60
N TYR A 860 -15.74 26.68 -8.58
CA TYR A 860 -16.40 27.97 -8.45
C TYR A 860 -17.81 27.92 -9.01
N GLU A 861 -18.67 28.77 -8.45
CA GLU A 861 -20.00 29.07 -8.98
C GLU A 861 -20.07 30.50 -9.47
N PHE A 862 -20.66 30.69 -10.64
CA PHE A 862 -21.09 32.00 -11.12
C PHE A 862 -22.61 32.05 -11.09
N GLY A 863 -23.16 32.86 -10.19
CA GLY A 863 -24.59 32.85 -9.87
C GLY A 863 -25.09 34.20 -9.39
N TYR A 864 -26.41 34.40 -9.41
CA TYR A 864 -27.02 35.63 -8.94
C TYR A 864 -26.88 35.77 -7.42
N ASP A 865 -26.37 36.91 -6.96
CA ASP A 865 -26.29 37.27 -5.56
C ASP A 865 -27.33 38.35 -5.24
N ALA A 866 -28.27 38.00 -4.35
CA ALA A 866 -29.36 38.89 -3.98
C ALA A 866 -28.91 40.14 -3.21
N SER A 867 -27.75 40.10 -2.55
CA SER A 867 -27.22 41.25 -1.79
C SER A 867 -26.54 42.27 -2.68
N GLN A 868 -25.93 41.83 -3.78
CA GLN A 868 -25.24 42.71 -4.73
C GLN A 868 -26.08 42.98 -5.99
N GLU A 869 -27.27 42.41 -6.09
CA GLU A 869 -28.19 42.50 -7.25
C GLU A 869 -27.50 42.21 -8.60
N ARG A 870 -26.50 41.33 -8.60
CA ARG A 870 -25.71 40.98 -9.78
C ARG A 870 -25.20 39.55 -9.69
N LYS A 871 -24.78 38.98 -10.82
CA LYS A 871 -24.05 37.71 -10.82
C LYS A 871 -22.62 37.93 -10.35
N ILE A 872 -22.15 37.07 -9.45
CA ILE A 872 -20.78 37.09 -8.92
C ILE A 872 -20.15 35.71 -9.00
N LEU A 873 -18.83 35.67 -9.06
CA LEU A 873 -18.05 34.46 -8.85
C LEU A 873 -17.89 34.22 -7.35
N ARG A 874 -17.95 32.97 -6.93
CA ARG A 874 -17.70 32.53 -5.55
C ARG A 874 -17.17 31.10 -5.54
N ASP A 875 -16.50 30.72 -4.46
CA ASP A 875 -16.17 29.32 -4.20
C ASP A 875 -17.45 28.47 -4.24
N GLY A 876 -17.35 27.27 -4.81
CA GLY A 876 -18.48 26.36 -4.90
C GLY A 876 -19.00 25.96 -3.52
N ARG A 877 -20.31 26.16 -3.29
CA ARG A 877 -20.94 25.95 -1.97
C ARG A 877 -22.23 25.16 -2.13
N VAL A 878 -22.08 23.86 -2.36
CA VAL A 878 -23.22 22.93 -2.30
C VAL A 878 -23.28 22.28 -0.91
N THR A 879 -24.25 22.73 -0.12
CA THR A 879 -24.53 22.24 1.24
C THR A 879 -25.30 20.93 1.27
N GLU A 880 -26.07 20.62 0.22
CA GLU A 880 -26.87 19.40 0.12
C GLU A 880 -26.14 18.31 -0.66
N ALA A 881 -26.36 17.04 -0.30
CA ALA A 881 -25.80 15.93 -1.05
C ALA A 881 -26.50 15.81 -2.41
N LEU A 882 -25.77 16.08 -3.50
CA LEU A 882 -26.26 15.85 -4.85
C LEU A 882 -26.42 14.35 -5.10
N SER A 883 -27.45 13.98 -5.85
CA SER A 883 -27.69 12.61 -6.29
C SER A 883 -28.20 12.60 -7.72
N VAL A 884 -27.63 11.73 -8.56
CA VAL A 884 -28.14 11.51 -9.91
C VAL A 884 -29.53 10.88 -9.88
N ALA A 885 -29.80 10.02 -8.89
CA ALA A 885 -31.06 9.30 -8.78
C ALA A 885 -32.28 10.24 -8.69
N SER A 886 -32.15 11.35 -7.96
CA SER A 886 -33.20 12.37 -7.84
C SER A 886 -33.16 13.45 -8.92
N ALA A 887 -32.12 13.45 -9.77
CA ALA A 887 -31.95 14.46 -10.81
C ALA A 887 -32.72 14.11 -12.10
N LYS A 888 -33.10 15.16 -12.84
CA LYS A 888 -33.70 15.12 -14.17
C LYS A 888 -32.62 14.75 -15.21
N VAL A 889 -32.97 13.81 -16.07
CA VAL A 889 -32.19 13.40 -17.23
C VAL A 889 -32.88 13.87 -18.50
N THR A 890 -32.11 14.13 -19.56
CA THR A 890 -32.69 14.51 -20.86
C THR A 890 -33.26 13.29 -21.59
N VAL A 891 -32.63 12.12 -21.38
CA VAL A 891 -33.05 10.81 -21.87
C VAL A 891 -32.94 9.83 -20.70
N ASP A 892 -34.03 9.13 -20.35
CA ASP A 892 -34.02 8.24 -19.18
C ASP A 892 -33.10 7.04 -19.32
N SER A 893 -32.79 6.62 -20.56
CA SER A 893 -31.80 5.57 -20.83
C SER A 893 -30.38 5.94 -20.37
N ASP A 894 -30.06 7.22 -20.17
CA ASP A 894 -28.73 7.65 -19.68
C ASP A 894 -28.57 7.47 -18.17
N ARG A 895 -29.66 7.26 -17.42
CA ARG A 895 -29.64 7.23 -15.94
C ARG A 895 -28.68 6.18 -15.37
N PRO A 896 -28.70 4.90 -15.80
CA PRO A 896 -27.78 3.89 -15.26
C PRO A 896 -26.30 4.24 -15.47
N LYS A 897 -25.97 4.84 -16.62
CA LYS A 897 -24.64 5.34 -16.94
C LYS A 897 -24.24 6.48 -15.99
N LEU A 898 -25.14 7.44 -15.76
CA LEU A 898 -24.89 8.58 -14.88
C LEU A 898 -24.73 8.17 -13.42
N GLU A 899 -25.54 7.24 -12.93
CA GLU A 899 -25.40 6.68 -11.58
C GLU A 899 -24.09 5.92 -11.41
N PHE A 900 -23.67 5.18 -12.44
CA PHE A 900 -22.35 4.55 -12.45
C PHE A 900 -21.22 5.59 -12.36
N LEU A 901 -21.31 6.67 -13.14
CA LEU A 901 -20.32 7.75 -13.11
C LEU A 901 -20.29 8.48 -11.76
N GLU A 902 -21.45 8.73 -11.14
CA GLU A 902 -21.53 9.24 -9.78
C GLU A 902 -20.77 8.35 -8.79
N ARG A 903 -20.92 7.01 -8.88
CA ARG A 903 -20.20 6.07 -8.02
C ARG A 903 -18.70 6.09 -8.28
N GLN A 904 -18.27 6.11 -9.54
CA GLN A 904 -16.84 6.21 -9.88
C GLN A 904 -16.21 7.53 -9.40
N ALA A 905 -16.94 8.64 -9.51
CA ALA A 905 -16.51 9.93 -8.98
C ALA A 905 -16.38 9.90 -7.45
N LYS A 906 -17.34 9.28 -6.75
CA LYS A 906 -17.26 9.07 -5.30
C LYS A 906 -16.05 8.21 -4.88
N LEU A 907 -15.64 7.23 -5.68
CA LEU A 907 -14.42 6.44 -5.42
C LEU A 907 -13.11 7.24 -5.55
N LEU A 908 -13.13 8.43 -6.17
CA LEU A 908 -12.01 9.36 -6.14
C LEU A 908 -11.96 10.16 -4.83
N ASP A 909 -13.03 10.17 -4.04
CA ASP A 909 -13.06 10.84 -2.75
C ASP A 909 -12.40 9.95 -1.68
N ILE A 910 -11.16 10.26 -1.30
CA ILE A 910 -10.43 9.52 -0.26
C ILE A 910 -10.79 9.98 1.16
N THR A 911 -11.66 10.99 1.28
CA THR A 911 -12.06 11.57 2.58
C THR A 911 -13.33 10.95 3.16
N THR A 912 -14.03 10.09 2.40
CA THR A 912 -15.27 9.43 2.85
C THR A 912 -15.06 8.18 3.70
N ASP A 913 -13.82 7.72 3.87
CA ASP A 913 -13.45 6.57 4.71
C ASP A 913 -12.92 6.96 6.12
N THR A 914 -13.09 8.22 6.55
CA THR A 914 -12.78 8.66 7.94
C THR A 914 -14.01 8.91 8.79
#